data_AF-A0A836D237-F1
#
_entry.id   AF-A0A836D237-F1
#
_cell.length_a   1.000
_cell.length_b   1.000
_cell.length_c   1.000
_cell.angle_alpha   90.00
_cell.angle_beta   90.00
_cell.angle_gamma   90.00
#
_symmetry.space_group_name_H-M   'P 1'
#
loop_
_entity.id
_entity.type
_entity.pdbx_description
1 polymer ?
#
loop_
_entity_poly.entity_id
_entity_poly.type
_entity_poly.pdbx_seq_one_letter_code
_entity_poly.pdbx_strand_id
1 'polypeptide(L)'
;MGTKGKIIKCKAAIAWEANKPLSIEEVEVAPPKDHEVRIQIIATALCHSDAHILHPQFEGSFFPVILGHEGAGIVESVGPGVTNFKPGDKVIPLGVPQCGKCKFCLSPRTNFCGKIKNFKNPLSDQKLMEDGTSRFTCKGKPIYHFMGTSTFSQYTVVSDVSLAKLDDDANLERVCLLGCGFSTGYGAVINNAKVTPGSTCAIFGLGGVGLSAVMGCKASGASRIIAIDINSEKFTKAKALGATDCLNPKDLDKPVQEVIVEMTNGGVDFAFECAGGAKIMRAALDSVTVGWGVCTIIGVNVNDSGLNVSAMELLMGRTLTGTSFGGWKSVTSVPKLAADYKNKKLDLDALVSHTLPFDKVNEAFDLMYQGKSVGVSFRRQHLAPNMGHDGTERVIRCRAAIVWKPGGSFSIEEVEVAPPKAKEVRIKMVATALCGTEMKMLKDKNLQHQHYPIIMGHEGAGIVESVGEGVSTVKAGDKVIALFLPQCGECTSCLNSADNLCIKFKQGETHLMSDGTSRFTCKGKPVYHFGNTSTFSEYTVMNEISVAKIDAAAPLEKVFLVSCGFSTGYGGAINTAKVTPGSTCAVFGLGGVGLSVIMGCKAAGATRIIAVDINKDKFEKAKEVGATECINPQDYEKPIQEVLFDLTGDGVDFSFEVIGNPETVAAALASCHESHGVCVIIGLIIGVQLNISGHLFFSGRSLKGSVYGGWKGRDGASKLVSDYMAKKINLDALITHTLNLDKINEAVELMKTGKWQVTYTIFMSKYLGPREMHPLCPVTLSMMLTN
;
A
#
# COMPACT_ATOMS: atom_id res chain seq x y z
N MET A 1 -20.49 -13.22 -52.84
CA MET A 1 -19.51 -14.27 -52.47
C MET A 1 -18.79 -13.83 -51.19
N GLY A 2 -18.44 -14.74 -50.29
CA GLY A 2 -17.81 -14.38 -49.01
C GLY A 2 -16.29 -14.12 -49.07
N THR A 3 -15.81 -13.37 -48.07
CA THR A 3 -14.40 -13.05 -47.75
C THR A 3 -13.74 -14.06 -46.80
N LYS A 4 -14.51 -14.93 -46.15
CA LYS A 4 -14.02 -16.02 -45.27
C LYS A 4 -12.93 -16.84 -45.99
N GLY A 5 -11.81 -17.04 -45.29
CA GLY A 5 -10.67 -17.83 -45.80
C GLY A 5 -9.81 -17.12 -46.86
N LYS A 6 -10.11 -15.87 -47.21
CA LYS A 6 -9.35 -15.06 -48.19
C LYS A 6 -8.67 -13.88 -47.50
N ILE A 7 -7.61 -13.36 -48.13
CA ILE A 7 -7.03 -12.07 -47.78
C ILE A 7 -8.07 -10.96 -48.05
N ILE A 8 -8.18 -10.00 -47.14
CA ILE A 8 -8.93 -8.75 -47.34
C ILE A 8 -7.93 -7.62 -47.60
N LYS A 9 -8.17 -6.79 -48.61
CA LYS A 9 -7.49 -5.50 -48.80
C LYS A 9 -8.37 -4.41 -48.18
N CYS A 10 -7.80 -3.58 -47.31
CA CYS A 10 -8.52 -2.47 -46.66
C CYS A 10 -7.59 -1.34 -46.23
N LYS A 11 -8.15 -0.21 -45.78
CA LYS A 11 -7.35 0.90 -45.24
C LYS A 11 -6.90 0.64 -43.80
N ALA A 12 -5.65 0.98 -43.50
CA ALA A 12 -5.10 1.05 -42.15
C ALA A 12 -4.17 2.25 -41.98
N ALA A 13 -3.93 2.66 -40.74
CA ALA A 13 -2.97 3.71 -40.39
C ALA A 13 -1.70 3.07 -39.83
N ILE A 14 -0.62 3.12 -40.61
CA ILE A 14 0.65 2.47 -40.29
C ILE A 14 1.64 3.51 -39.73
N ALA A 15 2.14 3.24 -38.53
CA ALA A 15 3.35 3.88 -38.02
C ALA A 15 4.56 3.17 -38.66
N TRP A 16 5.22 3.83 -39.61
CA TRP A 16 6.41 3.28 -40.28
C TRP A 16 7.69 3.46 -39.46
N GLU A 17 7.77 4.53 -38.66
CA GLU A 17 8.92 4.95 -37.86
C GLU A 17 8.45 5.71 -36.61
N ALA A 18 9.31 5.85 -35.59
CA ALA A 18 9.05 6.72 -34.44
C ALA A 18 9.00 8.20 -34.85
N ASN A 19 8.20 8.99 -34.13
CA ASN A 19 8.05 10.44 -34.32
C ASN A 19 7.73 10.87 -35.77
N LYS A 20 6.97 10.05 -36.51
CA LYS A 20 6.39 10.37 -37.81
C LYS A 20 4.85 10.29 -37.75
N PRO A 21 4.12 11.09 -38.54
CA PRO A 21 2.68 10.90 -38.75
C PRO A 21 2.37 9.50 -39.29
N LEU A 22 1.19 8.98 -38.97
CA LEU A 22 0.72 7.70 -39.50
C LEU A 22 0.40 7.82 -41.00
N SER A 23 0.83 6.84 -41.79
CA SER A 23 0.48 6.76 -43.21
C SER A 23 -0.82 5.98 -43.38
N ILE A 24 -1.78 6.53 -44.12
CA ILE A 24 -3.01 5.81 -44.52
C ILE A 24 -2.68 4.97 -45.75
N GLU A 25 -2.65 3.66 -45.59
CA GLU A 25 -2.18 2.69 -46.58
C GLU A 25 -3.26 1.65 -46.91
N GLU A 26 -3.17 1.01 -48.07
CA GLU A 26 -3.85 -0.28 -48.29
C GLU A 26 -3.01 -1.39 -47.64
N VAL A 27 -3.61 -2.13 -46.71
CA VAL A 27 -3.03 -3.30 -46.05
C VAL A 27 -3.76 -4.57 -46.47
N GLU A 28 -3.00 -5.66 -46.60
CA GLU A 28 -3.51 -7.01 -46.78
C GLU A 28 -3.66 -7.69 -45.42
N VAL A 29 -4.90 -8.01 -45.06
CA VAL A 29 -5.29 -8.68 -43.82
C VAL A 29 -5.56 -10.15 -44.10
N ALA A 30 -4.70 -11.02 -43.57
CA ALA A 30 -4.80 -12.47 -43.69
C ALA A 30 -6.12 -13.02 -43.11
N PRO A 31 -6.58 -14.21 -43.53
CA PRO A 31 -7.63 -14.92 -42.81
C PRO A 31 -7.16 -15.37 -41.41
N PRO A 32 -8.08 -15.51 -40.45
CA PRO A 32 -7.74 -15.98 -39.10
C PRO A 32 -7.33 -17.47 -39.12
N LYS A 33 -6.31 -17.81 -38.33
CA LYS A 33 -5.86 -19.18 -38.05
C LYS A 33 -6.52 -19.74 -36.78
N ASP A 34 -6.00 -20.85 -36.27
CA ASP A 34 -6.51 -21.52 -35.08
C ASP A 34 -6.56 -20.58 -33.85
N HIS A 35 -7.68 -20.57 -33.13
CA HIS A 35 -8.00 -19.66 -32.03
C HIS A 35 -7.94 -18.15 -32.35
N GLU A 36 -8.11 -17.77 -33.63
CA GLU A 36 -8.18 -16.37 -34.06
C GLU A 36 -9.55 -15.95 -34.62
N VAL A 37 -9.86 -14.67 -34.47
CA VAL A 37 -11.08 -14.02 -34.94
C VAL A 37 -10.73 -12.79 -35.77
N ARG A 38 -11.28 -12.69 -36.99
CA ARG A 38 -11.16 -11.50 -37.84
C ARG A 38 -12.40 -10.62 -37.70
N ILE A 39 -12.16 -9.35 -37.40
CA ILE A 39 -13.18 -8.37 -37.01
C ILE A 39 -13.16 -7.23 -38.04
N GLN A 40 -14.34 -6.85 -38.53
CA GLN A 40 -14.55 -5.56 -39.18
C GLN A 40 -14.67 -4.49 -38.08
N ILE A 41 -13.72 -3.58 -38.00
CA ILE A 41 -13.79 -2.46 -37.06
C ILE A 41 -14.81 -1.44 -37.57
N ILE A 42 -15.75 -1.06 -36.71
CA ILE A 42 -16.80 -0.08 -37.00
C ILE A 42 -16.45 1.27 -36.36
N ALA A 43 -15.86 1.25 -35.17
CA ALA A 43 -15.35 2.43 -34.50
C ALA A 43 -14.03 2.12 -33.76
N THR A 44 -13.14 3.10 -33.70
CA THR A 44 -11.95 3.08 -32.83
C THR A 44 -11.78 4.45 -32.19
N ALA A 45 -11.45 4.47 -30.91
CA ALA A 45 -10.95 5.64 -30.20
C ALA A 45 -9.41 5.64 -30.18
N LEU A 46 -8.84 6.69 -29.59
CA LEU A 46 -7.41 7.02 -29.51
C LEU A 46 -7.11 7.44 -28.07
N CYS A 47 -6.00 6.97 -27.48
CA CYS A 47 -5.50 7.55 -26.23
C CYS A 47 -3.97 7.65 -26.19
N HIS A 48 -3.42 8.16 -25.07
CA HIS A 48 -1.99 8.43 -24.95
C HIS A 48 -1.11 7.17 -25.09
N SER A 49 -1.64 5.98 -24.81
CA SER A 49 -0.94 4.70 -25.02
C SER A 49 -0.53 4.48 -26.49
N ASP A 50 -1.35 4.92 -27.46
CA ASP A 50 -1.01 4.85 -28.88
C ASP A 50 0.12 5.86 -29.23
N ALA A 51 0.13 7.03 -28.57
CA ALA A 51 1.17 8.05 -28.74
C ALA A 51 2.51 7.67 -28.09
N HIS A 52 2.51 6.93 -26.97
CA HIS A 52 3.74 6.51 -26.30
C HIS A 52 4.66 5.67 -27.21
N ILE A 53 4.10 4.79 -28.06
CA ILE A 53 4.89 4.01 -29.03
C ILE A 53 5.59 4.92 -30.06
N LEU A 54 4.97 6.02 -30.45
CA LEU A 54 5.55 6.99 -31.38
C LEU A 54 6.68 7.81 -30.74
N HIS A 55 6.82 7.82 -29.41
CA HIS A 55 7.87 8.57 -28.72
C HIS A 55 9.25 7.89 -28.91
N PRO A 56 10.29 8.61 -29.37
CA PRO A 56 11.57 8.01 -29.76
C PRO A 56 12.41 7.46 -28.59
N GLN A 57 11.96 7.65 -27.35
CA GLN A 57 12.60 7.17 -26.12
C GLN A 57 11.76 6.10 -25.40
N PHE A 58 10.69 5.57 -26.01
CA PHE A 58 9.88 4.53 -25.39
C PHE A 58 10.54 3.15 -25.52
N GLU A 59 10.99 2.59 -24.40
CA GLU A 59 11.56 1.25 -24.35
C GLU A 59 10.53 0.19 -24.72
N GLY A 60 10.73 -0.44 -25.88
CA GLY A 60 9.81 -1.46 -26.41
C GLY A 60 9.01 -1.04 -27.64
N SER A 61 9.20 0.17 -28.19
CA SER A 61 8.65 0.51 -29.51
C SER A 61 9.20 -0.39 -30.61
N PHE A 62 8.34 -0.77 -31.56
CA PHE A 62 8.68 -1.59 -32.72
C PHE A 62 7.92 -1.11 -33.96
N PHE A 63 8.55 -1.21 -35.12
CA PHE A 63 8.03 -0.67 -36.39
C PHE A 63 8.35 -1.61 -37.56
N PRO A 64 7.56 -1.59 -38.65
CA PRO A 64 6.30 -0.85 -38.79
C PRO A 64 5.15 -1.51 -38.01
N VAL A 65 4.19 -0.73 -37.52
CA VAL A 65 3.09 -1.21 -36.66
C VAL A 65 1.75 -0.54 -37.01
N ILE A 66 0.64 -1.26 -36.86
CA ILE A 66 -0.72 -0.67 -36.83
C ILE A 66 -1.14 -0.53 -35.38
N LEU A 67 -1.34 0.71 -34.93
CA LEU A 67 -1.73 1.06 -33.56
C LEU A 67 -3.25 0.89 -33.33
N GLY A 68 -3.77 1.40 -32.21
CA GLY A 68 -5.18 1.33 -31.85
C GLY A 68 -5.51 0.12 -30.97
N HIS A 69 -6.15 0.41 -29.84
CA HIS A 69 -6.55 -0.59 -28.84
C HIS A 69 -7.92 -0.33 -28.18
N GLU A 70 -8.60 0.75 -28.56
CA GLU A 70 -9.97 1.08 -28.12
C GLU A 70 -10.97 0.90 -29.27
N GLY A 71 -11.15 -0.34 -29.73
CA GLY A 71 -12.00 -0.66 -30.89
C GLY A 71 -13.35 -1.29 -30.53
N ALA A 72 -14.32 -1.17 -31.43
CA ALA A 72 -15.53 -1.99 -31.43
C ALA A 72 -15.91 -2.35 -32.88
N GLY A 73 -16.43 -3.55 -33.07
CA GLY A 73 -16.62 -4.12 -34.41
C GLY A 73 -17.58 -5.29 -34.48
N ILE A 74 -17.59 -5.93 -35.66
CA ILE A 74 -18.42 -7.08 -35.99
C ILE A 74 -17.50 -8.21 -36.48
N VAL A 75 -17.71 -9.44 -36.01
CA VAL A 75 -16.94 -10.61 -36.49
C VAL A 75 -17.24 -10.87 -37.97
N GLU A 76 -16.21 -10.88 -38.81
CA GLU A 76 -16.32 -11.23 -40.24
C GLU A 76 -16.08 -12.74 -40.43
N SER A 77 -15.05 -13.29 -39.78
CA SER A 77 -14.81 -14.73 -39.77
C SER A 77 -14.05 -15.17 -38.52
N VAL A 78 -14.18 -16.45 -38.21
CA VAL A 78 -13.42 -17.15 -37.17
C VAL A 78 -12.58 -18.24 -37.84
N GLY A 79 -11.40 -18.50 -37.29
CA GLY A 79 -10.58 -19.64 -37.70
C GLY A 79 -10.99 -20.94 -37.01
N PRO A 80 -10.19 -22.01 -37.13
CA PRO A 80 -10.32 -23.23 -36.33
C PRO A 80 -10.23 -22.96 -34.81
N GLY A 81 -10.65 -23.93 -34.00
CA GLY A 81 -10.58 -23.85 -32.52
C GLY A 81 -11.61 -22.91 -31.86
N VAL A 82 -12.00 -21.83 -32.52
CA VAL A 82 -12.94 -20.83 -32.00
C VAL A 82 -14.37 -21.37 -31.93
N THR A 83 -14.93 -21.42 -30.73
CA THR A 83 -16.31 -21.89 -30.46
C THR A 83 -17.24 -20.81 -29.89
N ASN A 84 -16.70 -19.74 -29.32
CA ASN A 84 -17.47 -18.71 -28.60
C ASN A 84 -18.02 -17.58 -29.50
N PHE A 85 -17.58 -17.52 -30.76
CA PHE A 85 -17.89 -16.45 -31.70
C PHE A 85 -18.36 -16.99 -33.05
N LYS A 86 -19.26 -16.26 -33.71
CA LYS A 86 -19.72 -16.49 -35.08
C LYS A 86 -19.69 -15.19 -35.90
N PRO A 87 -19.61 -15.26 -37.25
CA PRO A 87 -19.82 -14.10 -38.10
C PRO A 87 -21.12 -13.35 -37.76
N GLY A 88 -21.04 -12.02 -37.72
CA GLY A 88 -22.14 -11.14 -37.33
C GLY A 88 -22.22 -10.81 -35.83
N ASP A 89 -21.47 -11.50 -34.95
CA ASP A 89 -21.40 -11.12 -33.53
C ASP A 89 -20.77 -9.72 -33.35
N LYS A 90 -21.40 -8.86 -32.54
CA LYS A 90 -20.80 -7.59 -32.09
C LYS A 90 -19.76 -7.82 -31.00
N VAL A 91 -18.61 -7.16 -31.10
CA VAL A 91 -17.44 -7.44 -30.25
C VAL A 91 -16.56 -6.22 -29.96
N ILE A 92 -15.79 -6.30 -28.86
CA ILE A 92 -14.67 -5.40 -28.51
C ILE A 92 -13.38 -6.23 -28.38
N PRO A 93 -12.35 -6.00 -29.20
CA PRO A 93 -11.02 -6.55 -28.97
C PRO A 93 -10.34 -5.86 -27.78
N LEU A 94 -9.57 -6.62 -26.99
CA LEU A 94 -9.08 -6.21 -25.68
C LEU A 94 -7.58 -6.54 -25.51
N GLY A 95 -6.79 -5.52 -25.17
CA GLY A 95 -5.36 -5.68 -24.90
C GLY A 95 -5.02 -6.51 -23.65
N VAL A 96 -6.00 -6.76 -22.77
CA VAL A 96 -5.87 -7.68 -21.63
C VAL A 96 -6.62 -8.98 -21.95
N PRO A 97 -5.93 -10.11 -22.24
CA PRO A 97 -6.58 -11.39 -22.50
C PRO A 97 -7.20 -12.00 -21.23
N GLN A 98 -8.20 -12.86 -21.41
CA GLN A 98 -8.80 -13.68 -20.34
C GLN A 98 -9.11 -15.10 -20.84
N CYS A 99 -8.15 -16.03 -20.71
CA CYS A 99 -8.32 -17.41 -21.21
C CYS A 99 -9.23 -18.30 -20.36
N GLY A 100 -9.68 -17.83 -19.20
CA GLY A 100 -10.55 -18.57 -18.26
C GLY A 100 -9.93 -19.79 -17.57
N LYS A 101 -8.75 -20.26 -18.01
CA LYS A 101 -8.17 -21.58 -17.63
C LYS A 101 -6.89 -21.51 -16.79
N CYS A 102 -6.11 -20.43 -16.88
CA CYS A 102 -4.85 -20.30 -16.12
C CYS A 102 -5.06 -19.85 -14.67
N LYS A 103 -4.07 -20.06 -13.78
CA LYS A 103 -4.16 -19.69 -12.35
C LYS A 103 -4.55 -18.23 -12.11
N PHE A 104 -4.03 -17.30 -12.92
CA PHE A 104 -4.37 -15.86 -12.84
C PHE A 104 -5.83 -15.59 -13.25
N CYS A 105 -6.35 -16.29 -14.26
CA CYS A 105 -7.76 -16.18 -14.67
C CYS A 105 -8.72 -16.74 -13.62
N LEU A 106 -8.37 -17.88 -13.00
CA LEU A 106 -9.18 -18.53 -11.95
C LEU A 106 -9.10 -17.80 -10.60
N SER A 107 -7.98 -17.15 -10.30
CA SER A 107 -7.79 -16.36 -9.08
C SER A 107 -8.69 -15.10 -9.07
N PRO A 108 -9.45 -14.82 -7.99
CA PRO A 108 -10.18 -13.57 -7.86
C PRO A 108 -9.27 -12.38 -7.51
N ARG A 109 -7.99 -12.61 -7.21
CA ARG A 109 -7.06 -11.59 -6.68
C ARG A 109 -6.50 -10.63 -7.75
N THR A 110 -6.69 -10.94 -9.03
CA THR A 110 -6.09 -10.21 -10.16
C THR A 110 -6.92 -10.36 -11.43
N ASN A 111 -6.84 -9.42 -12.37
CA ASN A 111 -7.42 -9.55 -13.71
C ASN A 111 -6.46 -10.12 -14.78
N PHE A 112 -5.19 -10.33 -14.45
CA PHE A 112 -4.20 -10.84 -15.40
C PHE A 112 -4.46 -12.27 -15.88
N CYS A 113 -3.79 -12.62 -16.98
CA CYS A 113 -3.90 -13.91 -17.66
C CYS A 113 -2.53 -14.36 -18.17
N GLY A 114 -2.13 -15.59 -17.83
CA GLY A 114 -0.86 -16.22 -18.23
C GLY A 114 -0.74 -16.59 -19.71
N LYS A 115 -1.53 -15.95 -20.59
CA LYS A 115 -1.25 -15.87 -22.03
C LYS A 115 -0.24 -14.74 -22.32
N ILE A 116 -0.26 -13.67 -21.52
CA ILE A 116 0.90 -12.80 -21.33
C ILE A 116 1.86 -13.54 -20.39
N LYS A 117 3.13 -13.60 -20.76
CA LYS A 117 4.23 -14.20 -19.99
C LYS A 117 5.08 -13.11 -19.35
N ASN A 118 5.31 -12.01 -20.08
CA ASN A 118 6.09 -10.87 -19.65
C ASN A 118 5.20 -9.73 -19.14
N PHE A 119 4.75 -9.81 -17.89
CA PHE A 119 3.94 -8.73 -17.28
C PHE A 119 4.68 -7.39 -17.14
N LYS A 120 6.02 -7.39 -17.25
CA LYS A 120 6.87 -6.17 -17.25
C LYS A 120 6.97 -5.50 -18.63
N ASN A 121 6.57 -6.18 -19.71
CA ASN A 121 6.40 -5.57 -21.03
C ASN A 121 5.39 -6.41 -21.84
N PRO A 122 4.07 -6.27 -21.60
CA PRO A 122 3.06 -7.08 -22.27
C PRO A 122 3.07 -6.88 -23.80
N LEU A 123 3.52 -5.72 -24.27
CA LEU A 123 3.67 -5.41 -25.69
C LEU A 123 4.66 -6.36 -26.39
N SER A 124 5.69 -6.87 -25.69
CA SER A 124 6.66 -7.81 -26.27
C SER A 124 6.01 -9.12 -26.72
N ASP A 125 4.98 -9.55 -26.00
CA ASP A 125 4.23 -10.79 -26.24
C ASP A 125 3.08 -10.60 -27.24
N GLN A 126 2.71 -9.35 -27.54
CA GLN A 126 1.48 -8.99 -28.26
C GLN A 126 1.71 -8.30 -29.63
N LYS A 127 2.96 -8.22 -30.08
CA LYS A 127 3.35 -7.66 -31.39
C LYS A 127 3.13 -8.60 -32.58
N LEU A 128 2.91 -9.89 -32.32
CA LEU A 128 2.70 -10.97 -33.29
C LEU A 128 1.61 -11.91 -32.75
N MET A 129 1.06 -12.79 -33.60
CA MET A 129 0.14 -13.84 -33.16
C MET A 129 0.91 -14.99 -32.47
N GLU A 130 0.19 -15.92 -31.83
CA GLU A 130 0.80 -17.04 -31.07
C GLU A 130 1.69 -17.97 -31.90
N ASP A 131 1.54 -17.96 -33.23
CA ASP A 131 2.40 -18.69 -34.17
C ASP A 131 3.68 -17.94 -34.59
N GLY A 132 3.95 -16.78 -33.97
CA GLY A 132 5.11 -15.94 -34.27
C GLY A 132 5.00 -15.14 -35.58
N THR A 133 3.82 -15.06 -36.21
CA THR A 133 3.62 -14.34 -37.47
C THR A 133 2.60 -13.21 -37.35
N SER A 134 2.65 -12.23 -38.27
CA SER A 134 1.63 -11.19 -38.36
C SER A 134 0.41 -11.65 -39.19
N ARG A 135 -0.66 -10.86 -39.14
CA ARG A 135 -1.82 -10.96 -40.03
C ARG A 135 -1.91 -9.78 -41.00
N PHE A 136 -0.97 -8.84 -40.93
CA PHE A 136 -0.90 -7.64 -41.76
C PHE A 136 0.33 -7.65 -42.66
N THR A 137 0.13 -7.40 -43.96
CA THR A 137 1.19 -7.14 -44.95
C THR A 137 0.91 -5.84 -45.69
N CYS A 138 1.89 -4.95 -45.82
CA CYS A 138 1.80 -3.77 -46.67
C CYS A 138 3.10 -3.59 -47.45
N LYS A 139 3.01 -3.28 -48.75
CA LYS A 139 4.16 -3.10 -49.66
C LYS A 139 5.17 -4.26 -49.60
N GLY A 140 4.66 -5.49 -49.49
CA GLY A 140 5.45 -6.73 -49.37
C GLY A 140 6.14 -6.96 -48.02
N LYS A 141 5.95 -6.09 -47.03
CA LYS A 141 6.53 -6.20 -45.69
C LYS A 141 5.47 -6.62 -44.65
N PRO A 142 5.79 -7.51 -43.70
CA PRO A 142 4.92 -7.75 -42.55
C PRO A 142 4.87 -6.50 -41.66
N ILE A 143 3.69 -6.21 -41.12
CA ILE A 143 3.45 -5.08 -40.21
C ILE A 143 3.09 -5.64 -38.83
N TYR A 144 3.69 -5.15 -37.75
CA TYR A 144 3.42 -5.66 -36.40
C TYR A 144 2.02 -5.31 -35.91
N HIS A 145 1.50 -6.14 -35.01
CA HIS A 145 0.31 -5.86 -34.22
C HIS A 145 0.64 -4.94 -33.03
N PHE A 146 -0.35 -4.23 -32.50
CA PHE A 146 -0.26 -3.45 -31.27
C PHE A 146 -1.27 -3.96 -30.26
N MET A 147 -0.82 -4.26 -29.04
CA MET A 147 -1.62 -4.82 -27.93
C MET A 147 -2.46 -6.07 -28.28
N GLY A 148 -2.16 -6.76 -29.39
CA GLY A 148 -3.00 -7.84 -29.93
C GLY A 148 -4.38 -7.37 -30.44
N THR A 149 -4.53 -6.08 -30.76
CA THR A 149 -5.79 -5.43 -31.14
C THR A 149 -5.72 -4.70 -32.49
N SER A 150 -4.70 -3.86 -32.71
CA SER A 150 -4.47 -3.09 -33.96
C SER A 150 -5.73 -2.49 -34.60
N THR A 151 -6.47 -1.68 -33.84
CA THR A 151 -7.79 -1.17 -34.23
C THR A 151 -7.74 0.02 -35.19
N PHE A 152 -6.57 0.57 -35.51
CA PHE A 152 -6.38 1.53 -36.61
C PHE A 152 -6.30 0.84 -37.98
N SER A 153 -7.25 -0.06 -38.23
CA SER A 153 -7.46 -0.77 -39.49
C SER A 153 -8.94 -1.09 -39.63
N GLN A 154 -9.49 -1.01 -40.85
CA GLN A 154 -10.87 -1.41 -41.12
C GLN A 154 -11.14 -2.90 -40.82
N TYR A 155 -10.12 -3.74 -40.89
CA TYR A 155 -10.16 -5.14 -40.45
C TYR A 155 -8.93 -5.48 -39.61
N THR A 156 -9.13 -6.20 -38.51
CA THR A 156 -8.05 -6.71 -37.65
C THR A 156 -8.27 -8.19 -37.32
N VAL A 157 -7.22 -8.88 -36.88
CA VAL A 157 -7.27 -10.28 -36.45
C VAL A 157 -6.70 -10.37 -35.04
N VAL A 158 -7.48 -10.93 -34.12
CA VAL A 158 -7.14 -11.04 -32.68
C VAL A 158 -7.33 -12.47 -32.19
N SER A 159 -6.75 -12.80 -31.02
CA SER A 159 -7.01 -14.09 -30.36
C SER A 159 -8.41 -14.12 -29.73
N ASP A 160 -9.06 -15.28 -29.73
CA ASP A 160 -10.39 -15.48 -29.14
C ASP A 160 -10.45 -15.24 -27.62
N VAL A 161 -9.31 -15.35 -26.91
CA VAL A 161 -9.19 -14.97 -25.48
C VAL A 161 -9.03 -13.47 -25.24
N SER A 162 -8.87 -12.67 -26.29
CA SER A 162 -8.72 -11.20 -26.25
C SER A 162 -9.98 -10.49 -26.79
N LEU A 163 -11.14 -11.11 -26.71
CA LEU A 163 -12.36 -10.64 -27.36
C LEU A 163 -13.57 -10.68 -26.43
N ALA A 164 -14.25 -9.55 -26.22
CA ALA A 164 -15.52 -9.49 -25.50
C ALA A 164 -16.70 -9.49 -26.49
N LYS A 165 -17.72 -10.30 -26.22
CA LYS A 165 -18.98 -10.33 -26.98
C LYS A 165 -20.00 -9.35 -26.41
N LEU A 166 -20.74 -8.67 -27.27
CA LEU A 166 -21.75 -7.68 -26.91
C LEU A 166 -23.16 -8.12 -27.31
N ASP A 167 -24.17 -7.41 -26.78
CA ASP A 167 -25.55 -7.47 -27.26
C ASP A 167 -25.64 -7.01 -28.73
N ASP A 168 -26.54 -7.62 -29.50
CA ASP A 168 -26.72 -7.34 -30.94
C ASP A 168 -27.19 -5.88 -31.22
N ASP A 169 -27.73 -5.17 -30.24
CA ASP A 169 -28.14 -3.76 -30.33
C ASP A 169 -27.07 -2.75 -29.85
N ALA A 170 -25.91 -3.21 -29.33
CA ALA A 170 -24.91 -2.34 -28.74
C ALA A 170 -24.39 -1.24 -29.70
N ASN A 171 -24.24 -0.01 -29.18
CA ASN A 171 -23.72 1.14 -29.90
C ASN A 171 -22.19 1.10 -29.98
N LEU A 172 -21.66 0.56 -31.08
CA LEU A 172 -20.22 0.36 -31.32
C LEU A 172 -19.41 1.65 -31.23
N GLU A 173 -19.97 2.82 -31.60
CA GLU A 173 -19.27 4.11 -31.52
C GLU A 173 -19.04 4.64 -30.09
N ARG A 174 -19.60 4.00 -29.06
CA ARG A 174 -19.47 4.43 -27.66
C ARG A 174 -18.87 3.35 -26.77
N VAL A 175 -19.25 2.10 -26.98
CA VAL A 175 -18.71 0.97 -26.22
C VAL A 175 -17.24 0.67 -26.54
N CYS A 176 -16.68 1.17 -27.64
CA CYS A 176 -15.24 1.11 -27.94
C CYS A 176 -14.36 1.68 -26.80
N LEU A 177 -14.84 2.72 -26.09
CA LEU A 177 -14.16 3.34 -24.94
C LEU A 177 -14.00 2.39 -23.75
N LEU A 178 -14.82 1.32 -23.68
CA LEU A 178 -14.67 0.26 -22.68
C LEU A 178 -13.42 -0.60 -22.91
N GLY A 179 -12.77 -0.50 -24.08
CA GLY A 179 -11.56 -1.24 -24.43
C GLY A 179 -10.31 -0.83 -23.66
N CYS A 180 -10.23 0.41 -23.16
CA CYS A 180 -9.12 0.86 -22.30
C CYS A 180 -9.52 2.00 -21.34
N GLY A 181 -9.60 3.25 -21.82
CA GLY A 181 -9.64 4.44 -20.97
C GLY A 181 -10.75 4.49 -19.93
N PHE A 182 -12.00 4.18 -20.31
CA PHE A 182 -13.13 4.21 -19.38
C PHE A 182 -13.00 3.16 -18.29
N SER A 183 -12.86 1.89 -18.70
CA SER A 183 -12.81 0.74 -17.82
C SER A 183 -11.67 0.89 -16.80
N THR A 184 -10.53 1.46 -17.24
CA THR A 184 -9.38 1.75 -16.39
C THR A 184 -9.71 2.79 -15.32
N GLY A 185 -10.14 3.99 -15.70
CA GLY A 185 -10.41 5.07 -14.73
C GLY A 185 -11.57 4.76 -13.78
N TYR A 186 -12.67 4.22 -14.30
CA TYR A 186 -13.85 3.85 -13.50
C TYR A 186 -13.55 2.67 -12.56
N GLY A 187 -12.86 1.64 -13.06
CA GLY A 187 -12.49 0.47 -12.27
C GLY A 187 -11.42 0.76 -11.20
N ALA A 188 -10.49 1.68 -11.45
CA ALA A 188 -9.52 2.13 -10.47
C ALA A 188 -10.18 2.57 -9.15
N VAL A 189 -11.29 3.30 -9.27
CA VAL A 189 -12.07 3.79 -8.14
C VAL A 189 -12.80 2.66 -7.42
N ILE A 190 -13.58 1.86 -8.15
CA ILE A 190 -14.53 0.93 -7.50
C ILE A 190 -13.94 -0.45 -7.18
N ASN A 191 -12.94 -0.91 -7.94
CA ASN A 191 -12.34 -2.24 -7.77
C ASN A 191 -11.01 -2.20 -7.01
N ASN A 192 -10.12 -1.24 -7.33
CA ASN A 192 -8.78 -1.16 -6.74
C ASN A 192 -8.78 -0.33 -5.44
N ALA A 193 -9.11 0.96 -5.52
CA ALA A 193 -9.18 1.86 -4.37
C ALA A 193 -10.37 1.55 -3.45
N LYS A 194 -11.50 1.11 -4.03
CA LYS A 194 -12.77 0.79 -3.35
C LYS A 194 -13.32 1.99 -2.57
N VAL A 195 -13.43 3.13 -3.26
CA VAL A 195 -13.92 4.39 -2.68
C VAL A 195 -15.28 4.19 -2.03
N THR A 196 -15.37 4.62 -0.77
CA THR A 196 -16.55 4.50 0.09
C THR A 196 -17.48 5.72 -0.01
N PRO A 197 -18.79 5.55 0.24
CA PRO A 197 -19.72 6.66 0.36
C PRO A 197 -19.27 7.68 1.42
N GLY A 198 -19.45 8.96 1.13
CA GLY A 198 -19.05 10.06 2.00
C GLY A 198 -17.57 10.49 1.86
N SER A 199 -16.72 9.69 1.23
CA SER A 199 -15.28 10.00 1.08
C SER A 199 -15.00 11.21 0.19
N THR A 200 -13.80 11.75 0.34
CA THR A 200 -13.22 12.84 -0.43
C THR A 200 -12.18 12.29 -1.43
N CYS A 201 -12.17 12.81 -2.64
CA CYS A 201 -11.31 12.32 -3.73
C CYS A 201 -10.58 13.44 -4.46
N ALA A 202 -9.33 13.21 -4.85
CA ALA A 202 -8.56 14.06 -5.77
C ALA A 202 -8.23 13.30 -7.08
N ILE A 203 -8.47 13.91 -8.24
CA ILE A 203 -8.16 13.32 -9.55
C ILE A 203 -7.19 14.23 -10.29
N PHE A 204 -5.98 13.74 -10.54
CA PHE A 204 -4.89 14.48 -11.19
C PHE A 204 -4.80 14.09 -12.67
N GLY A 205 -5.08 15.05 -13.57
CA GLY A 205 -5.22 14.84 -15.01
C GLY A 205 -6.66 14.48 -15.39
N LEU A 206 -7.27 15.28 -16.27
CA LEU A 206 -8.68 15.15 -16.69
C LEU A 206 -8.81 14.73 -18.15
N GLY A 207 -7.96 13.80 -18.58
CA GLY A 207 -8.20 13.00 -19.80
C GLY A 207 -9.29 11.95 -19.59
N GLY A 208 -9.53 11.09 -20.59
CA GLY A 208 -10.58 10.07 -20.55
C GLY A 208 -10.54 9.17 -19.29
N VAL A 209 -9.33 8.76 -18.86
CA VAL A 209 -9.11 8.01 -17.62
C VAL A 209 -9.57 8.80 -16.39
N GLY A 210 -9.07 10.04 -16.21
CA GLY A 210 -9.40 10.86 -15.04
C GLY A 210 -10.87 11.25 -14.96
N LEU A 211 -11.51 11.57 -16.08
CA LEU A 211 -12.95 11.84 -16.11
C LEU A 211 -13.78 10.59 -15.80
N SER A 212 -13.31 9.41 -16.20
CA SER A 212 -13.92 8.13 -15.80
C SER A 212 -13.70 7.81 -14.31
N ALA A 213 -12.60 8.26 -13.71
CA ALA A 213 -12.39 8.23 -12.27
C ALA A 213 -13.32 9.22 -11.52
N VAL A 214 -13.57 10.41 -12.06
CA VAL A 214 -14.59 11.35 -11.54
C VAL A 214 -15.99 10.70 -11.55
N MET A 215 -16.36 10.03 -12.65
CA MET A 215 -17.61 9.25 -12.73
C MET A 215 -17.65 8.12 -11.69
N GLY A 216 -16.54 7.40 -11.53
CA GLY A 216 -16.39 6.35 -10.52
C GLY A 216 -16.60 6.88 -9.10
N CYS A 217 -16.01 8.02 -8.77
CA CYS A 217 -16.13 8.62 -7.43
C CYS A 217 -17.57 9.04 -7.13
N LYS A 218 -18.28 9.59 -8.13
CA LYS A 218 -19.72 9.91 -8.03
C LYS A 218 -20.56 8.65 -7.85
N ALA A 219 -20.28 7.57 -8.59
CA ALA A 219 -20.97 6.29 -8.48
C ALA A 219 -20.71 5.60 -7.11
N SER A 220 -19.52 5.77 -6.53
CA SER A 220 -19.17 5.37 -5.17
C SER A 220 -19.82 6.22 -4.07
N GLY A 221 -20.48 7.34 -4.41
CA GLY A 221 -21.09 8.25 -3.44
C GLY A 221 -20.08 9.11 -2.67
N ALA A 222 -18.93 9.44 -3.26
CA ALA A 222 -17.97 10.38 -2.69
C ALA A 222 -18.64 11.76 -2.44
N SER A 223 -18.45 12.33 -1.24
CA SER A 223 -19.06 13.62 -0.86
C SER A 223 -18.39 14.81 -1.53
N ARG A 224 -17.11 14.67 -1.91
CA ARG A 224 -16.32 15.73 -2.51
C ARG A 224 -15.35 15.16 -3.52
N ILE A 225 -15.36 15.72 -4.72
CA ILE A 225 -14.55 15.27 -5.84
C ILE A 225 -13.79 16.49 -6.36
N ILE A 226 -12.51 16.56 -6.03
CA ILE A 226 -11.58 17.61 -6.46
C ILE A 226 -10.89 17.12 -7.72
N ALA A 227 -11.10 17.76 -8.86
CA ALA A 227 -10.41 17.44 -10.09
C ALA A 227 -9.27 18.44 -10.38
N ILE A 228 -8.16 18.02 -10.95
CA ILE A 228 -6.95 18.83 -11.10
C ILE A 228 -6.41 18.67 -12.52
N ASP A 229 -6.28 19.76 -13.27
CA ASP A 229 -5.65 19.77 -14.60
C ASP A 229 -5.01 21.14 -14.88
N ILE A 230 -3.98 21.15 -15.72
CA ILE A 230 -3.29 22.37 -16.15
C ILE A 230 -4.02 23.11 -17.29
N ASN A 231 -5.06 22.50 -17.85
CA ASN A 231 -6.04 23.15 -18.73
C ASN A 231 -7.38 23.34 -17.99
N SER A 232 -7.65 24.59 -17.58
CA SER A 232 -8.93 24.99 -16.97
C SER A 232 -10.13 24.78 -17.89
N GLU A 233 -9.94 24.55 -19.20
CA GLU A 233 -11.01 24.23 -20.15
C GLU A 233 -11.71 22.90 -19.84
N LYS A 234 -11.20 22.01 -18.98
CA LYS A 234 -11.74 20.66 -18.71
C LYS A 234 -12.72 20.55 -17.53
N PHE A 235 -13.22 21.69 -17.05
CA PHE A 235 -13.84 21.83 -15.74
C PHE A 235 -15.39 21.69 -15.56
N THR A 236 -16.34 21.91 -16.50
CA THR A 236 -17.78 21.51 -16.43
C THR A 236 -17.91 20.05 -16.69
N LYS A 237 -17.21 19.48 -17.66
CA LYS A 237 -17.45 18.07 -17.97
C LYS A 237 -16.94 17.23 -16.79
N ALA A 238 -15.83 17.62 -16.15
CA ALA A 238 -15.51 17.16 -14.80
C ALA A 238 -16.69 17.32 -13.81
N LYS A 239 -17.29 18.50 -13.65
CA LYS A 239 -18.35 18.74 -12.63
C LYS A 239 -19.68 18.04 -12.91
N ALA A 240 -20.14 18.07 -14.15
CA ALA A 240 -21.32 17.35 -14.64
C ALA A 240 -21.15 15.84 -14.46
N LEU A 241 -19.96 15.30 -14.78
CA LEU A 241 -19.59 13.92 -14.49
C LEU A 241 -19.43 13.65 -12.98
N GLY A 242 -19.11 14.66 -12.15
CA GLY A 242 -19.21 14.58 -10.69
C GLY A 242 -18.37 15.54 -9.84
N ALA A 243 -17.39 16.25 -10.39
CA ALA A 243 -16.49 17.11 -9.63
C ALA A 243 -17.23 18.22 -8.84
N THR A 244 -16.91 18.39 -7.57
CA THR A 244 -17.43 19.46 -6.69
C THR A 244 -16.50 20.67 -6.67
N ASP A 245 -15.20 20.42 -6.88
CA ASP A 245 -14.12 21.39 -6.93
C ASP A 245 -13.22 21.04 -8.13
N CYS A 246 -12.54 22.04 -8.68
CA CYS A 246 -11.26 21.79 -9.36
C CYS A 246 -10.27 22.89 -9.05
N LEU A 247 -9.00 22.57 -9.30
CA LEU A 247 -7.85 23.43 -9.15
C LEU A 247 -7.02 23.33 -10.43
N ASN A 248 -6.54 24.46 -10.95
CA ASN A 248 -5.46 24.45 -11.93
C ASN A 248 -4.16 24.79 -11.19
N PRO A 249 -3.13 23.93 -11.21
CA PRO A 249 -1.86 24.20 -10.52
C PRO A 249 -1.12 25.47 -10.97
N LYS A 250 -1.49 26.08 -12.11
CA LYS A 250 -0.95 27.36 -12.58
C LYS A 250 -1.61 28.58 -11.93
N ASP A 251 -2.81 28.40 -11.36
CA ASP A 251 -3.65 29.46 -10.82
C ASP A 251 -3.53 29.54 -9.27
N LEU A 252 -2.41 29.05 -8.70
CA LEU A 252 -2.18 28.88 -7.26
C LEU A 252 -0.78 29.37 -6.84
N ASP A 253 -0.70 30.15 -5.76
CA ASP A 253 0.58 30.59 -5.17
C ASP A 253 1.31 29.49 -4.37
N LYS A 254 0.62 28.38 -4.08
CA LYS A 254 1.13 27.22 -3.34
C LYS A 254 1.07 25.94 -4.20
N PRO A 255 1.93 24.94 -3.93
CA PRO A 255 1.78 23.60 -4.49
C PRO A 255 0.36 23.05 -4.30
N VAL A 256 -0.22 22.48 -5.36
CA VAL A 256 -1.63 22.05 -5.38
C VAL A 256 -1.99 21.05 -4.29
N GLN A 257 -1.04 20.22 -3.86
CA GLN A 257 -1.20 19.30 -2.74
C GLN A 257 -1.45 20.00 -1.39
N GLU A 258 -0.79 21.14 -1.13
CA GLU A 258 -1.00 21.93 0.09
C GLU A 258 -2.37 22.57 0.07
N VAL A 259 -2.78 23.11 -1.08
CA VAL A 259 -4.12 23.68 -1.28
C VAL A 259 -5.21 22.62 -1.11
N ILE A 260 -4.97 21.38 -1.54
CA ILE A 260 -5.89 20.26 -1.27
C ILE A 260 -5.95 19.95 0.24
N VAL A 261 -4.81 19.80 0.92
CA VAL A 261 -4.72 19.51 2.36
C VAL A 261 -5.41 20.61 3.19
N GLU A 262 -5.20 21.88 2.86
CA GLU A 262 -5.87 23.03 3.49
C GLU A 262 -7.39 23.01 3.22
N MET A 263 -7.80 22.79 1.97
CA MET A 263 -9.22 22.72 1.61
C MET A 263 -9.97 21.55 2.27
N THR A 264 -9.28 20.50 2.68
CA THR A 264 -9.84 19.24 3.22
C THR A 264 -9.59 19.03 4.71
N ASN A 265 -8.80 19.89 5.35
CA ASN A 265 -8.40 19.78 6.76
C ASN A 265 -7.61 18.48 7.06
N GLY A 266 -6.69 18.10 6.18
CA GLY A 266 -5.75 16.99 6.41
C GLY A 266 -5.33 16.20 5.16
N GLY A 267 -6.05 16.34 4.05
CA GLY A 267 -5.87 15.59 2.81
C GLY A 267 -7.18 14.98 2.31
N VAL A 268 -7.15 14.38 1.12
CA VAL A 268 -8.25 13.53 0.63
C VAL A 268 -8.09 12.08 1.07
N ASP A 269 -9.21 11.37 1.20
CA ASP A 269 -9.21 9.93 1.49
C ASP A 269 -8.59 9.13 0.32
N PHE A 270 -8.82 9.57 -0.92
CA PHE A 270 -8.34 8.90 -2.13
C PHE A 270 -7.77 9.89 -3.16
N ALA A 271 -6.59 9.61 -3.71
CA ALA A 271 -6.05 10.31 -4.88
C ALA A 271 -5.87 9.36 -6.08
N PHE A 272 -6.12 9.87 -7.28
CA PHE A 272 -5.99 9.15 -8.54
C PHE A 272 -5.08 9.93 -9.50
N GLU A 273 -3.91 9.38 -9.80
CA GLU A 273 -2.95 9.97 -10.74
C GLU A 273 -3.22 9.42 -12.15
N CYS A 274 -3.65 10.28 -13.07
CA CYS A 274 -4.20 9.93 -14.38
C CYS A 274 -3.49 10.64 -15.56
N ALA A 275 -2.36 11.31 -15.33
CA ALA A 275 -1.57 12.04 -16.32
C ALA A 275 -0.16 11.49 -16.54
N GLY A 276 0.47 10.93 -15.49
CA GLY A 276 1.76 10.25 -15.54
C GLY A 276 2.97 11.13 -15.21
N GLY A 277 3.81 10.62 -14.31
CA GLY A 277 5.19 11.08 -14.06
C GLY A 277 5.46 11.51 -12.63
N ALA A 278 6.68 11.27 -12.15
CA ALA A 278 7.11 11.38 -10.76
C ALA A 278 6.60 12.63 -10.01
N LYS A 279 6.62 13.83 -10.62
CA LYS A 279 6.17 15.08 -9.97
C LYS A 279 4.67 15.09 -9.65
N ILE A 280 3.83 14.56 -10.52
CA ILE A 280 2.37 14.54 -10.31
C ILE A 280 1.94 13.33 -9.47
N MET A 281 2.65 12.20 -9.57
CA MET A 281 2.55 11.08 -8.61
C MET A 281 2.89 11.52 -7.18
N ARG A 282 3.92 12.35 -7.01
CA ARG A 282 4.33 12.95 -5.73
C ARG A 282 3.24 13.86 -5.17
N ALA A 283 2.76 14.83 -5.97
CA ALA A 283 1.66 15.71 -5.55
C ALA A 283 0.37 14.95 -5.20
N ALA A 284 0.06 13.86 -5.91
CA ALA A 284 -1.06 13.00 -5.59
C ALA A 284 -0.88 12.32 -4.22
N LEU A 285 0.28 11.73 -3.95
CA LEU A 285 0.59 11.11 -2.64
C LEU A 285 0.66 12.13 -1.49
N ASP A 286 1.17 13.34 -1.73
CA ASP A 286 1.15 14.41 -0.73
C ASP A 286 -0.27 14.87 -0.39
N SER A 287 -1.19 14.82 -1.36
CA SER A 287 -2.56 15.28 -1.18
C SER A 287 -3.45 14.34 -0.35
N VAL A 288 -3.04 13.08 -0.11
CA VAL A 288 -3.85 12.13 0.67
C VAL A 288 -3.62 12.22 2.17
N THR A 289 -4.68 11.97 2.93
CA THR A 289 -4.69 12.06 4.40
C THR A 289 -3.69 11.10 5.04
N VAL A 290 -2.93 11.59 6.02
CA VAL A 290 -2.05 10.74 6.84
C VAL A 290 -2.91 9.83 7.73
N GLY A 291 -2.50 8.58 7.91
CA GLY A 291 -3.23 7.55 8.68
C GLY A 291 -3.96 6.53 7.81
N TRP A 292 -4.66 6.97 6.76
CA TRP A 292 -5.50 6.07 5.93
C TRP A 292 -5.56 6.38 4.42
N GLY A 293 -4.96 7.48 3.96
CA GLY A 293 -5.12 7.96 2.59
C GLY A 293 -4.52 7.03 1.52
N VAL A 294 -5.25 6.81 0.43
CA VAL A 294 -4.86 5.88 -0.64
C VAL A 294 -4.56 6.65 -1.93
N CYS A 295 -3.31 6.59 -2.40
CA CYS A 295 -2.90 7.10 -3.70
C CYS A 295 -2.85 5.97 -4.73
N THR A 296 -3.65 6.09 -5.80
CA THR A 296 -3.72 5.14 -6.91
C THR A 296 -3.04 5.73 -8.15
N ILE A 297 -1.94 5.12 -8.57
CA ILE A 297 -1.21 5.48 -9.79
C ILE A 297 -1.81 4.74 -10.99
N ILE A 298 -2.22 5.50 -12.01
CA ILE A 298 -2.80 5.01 -13.26
C ILE A 298 -2.01 5.54 -14.46
N GLY A 299 -1.58 6.80 -14.40
CA GLY A 299 -0.71 7.42 -15.39
C GLY A 299 0.68 6.78 -15.46
N VAL A 300 1.17 6.62 -16.69
CA VAL A 300 2.54 6.19 -16.99
C VAL A 300 3.11 7.19 -17.99
N ASN A 301 4.36 7.60 -17.80
CA ASN A 301 5.04 8.58 -18.66
C ASN A 301 6.37 8.02 -19.17
N VAL A 302 6.82 8.47 -20.34
CA VAL A 302 8.04 7.95 -20.98
C VAL A 302 9.27 8.55 -20.29
N ASN A 303 10.24 7.70 -19.94
CA ASN A 303 11.39 8.04 -19.09
C ASN A 303 11.04 8.45 -17.64
N ASP A 304 9.95 7.92 -17.06
CA ASP A 304 9.63 8.22 -15.65
C ASP A 304 10.75 7.75 -14.70
N SER A 305 11.27 8.68 -13.89
CA SER A 305 12.44 8.46 -13.01
C SER A 305 12.15 7.61 -11.77
N GLY A 306 10.89 7.17 -11.60
CA GLY A 306 10.36 6.66 -10.36
C GLY A 306 9.93 7.76 -9.39
N LEU A 307 9.06 7.37 -8.46
CA LEU A 307 8.52 8.20 -7.40
C LEU A 307 9.40 8.13 -6.16
N ASN A 308 9.82 9.30 -5.64
CA ASN A 308 10.48 9.40 -4.35
C ASN A 308 9.44 9.46 -3.22
N VAL A 309 9.46 8.47 -2.34
CA VAL A 309 8.59 8.35 -1.17
C VAL A 309 9.43 8.27 0.10
N SER A 310 9.15 9.09 1.11
CA SER A 310 9.75 8.86 2.42
C SER A 310 9.03 7.67 3.07
N ALA A 311 9.80 6.67 3.48
CA ALA A 311 9.26 5.45 4.09
C ALA A 311 8.38 5.76 5.33
N MET A 312 8.64 6.88 6.01
CA MET A 312 7.85 7.33 7.15
C MET A 312 6.41 7.70 6.77
N GLU A 313 6.18 8.21 5.56
CA GLU A 313 4.85 8.61 5.09
C GLU A 313 3.93 7.40 4.90
N LEU A 314 4.52 6.28 4.44
CA LEU A 314 3.86 4.99 4.32
C LEU A 314 3.66 4.36 5.70
N LEU A 315 4.67 4.40 6.59
CA LEU A 315 4.57 3.92 7.97
C LEU A 315 3.47 4.64 8.76
N MET A 316 3.31 5.96 8.54
CA MET A 316 2.19 6.76 9.03
C MET A 316 0.87 6.54 8.26
N GLY A 317 0.68 5.37 7.64
CA GLY A 317 -0.61 4.87 7.18
C GLY A 317 -1.02 5.19 5.73
N ARG A 318 -0.24 5.98 4.98
CA ARG A 318 -0.54 6.18 3.55
C ARG A 318 -0.32 4.88 2.76
N THR A 319 -1.23 4.59 1.83
CA THR A 319 -1.11 3.46 0.90
C THR A 319 -0.81 3.95 -0.51
N LEU A 320 0.17 3.35 -1.17
CA LEU A 320 0.46 3.54 -2.59
C LEU A 320 0.08 2.28 -3.36
N THR A 321 -0.74 2.41 -4.40
CA THR A 321 -1.21 1.28 -5.21
C THR A 321 -1.30 1.67 -6.68
N GLY A 322 -1.43 0.69 -7.57
CA GLY A 322 -1.78 0.94 -8.97
C GLY A 322 -2.91 0.06 -9.47
N THR A 323 -3.13 0.08 -10.78
CA THR A 323 -4.17 -0.69 -11.46
C THR A 323 -3.81 -0.92 -12.93
N SER A 324 -4.16 -2.10 -13.44
CA SER A 324 -4.20 -2.38 -14.88
C SER A 324 -5.65 -2.64 -15.28
N PHE A 325 -6.13 -1.96 -16.31
CA PHE A 325 -7.50 -2.07 -16.83
C PHE A 325 -8.59 -2.01 -15.72
N GLY A 326 -8.37 -1.19 -14.69
CA GLY A 326 -9.35 -0.97 -13.61
C GLY A 326 -9.66 -2.21 -12.77
N GLY A 327 -8.77 -3.21 -12.76
CA GLY A 327 -9.00 -4.49 -12.09
C GLY A 327 -10.07 -5.39 -12.73
N TRP A 328 -10.60 -5.02 -13.91
CA TRP A 328 -11.68 -5.77 -14.57
C TRP A 328 -11.17 -7.06 -15.23
N LYS A 329 -11.87 -8.18 -14.99
CA LYS A 329 -11.72 -9.45 -15.73
C LYS A 329 -12.29 -9.26 -17.14
N SER A 330 -11.42 -8.79 -18.04
CA SER A 330 -11.75 -8.09 -19.29
C SER A 330 -12.94 -8.65 -20.07
N VAL A 331 -12.80 -9.85 -20.67
CA VAL A 331 -13.83 -10.53 -21.49
C VAL A 331 -15.15 -10.72 -20.74
N THR A 332 -15.11 -10.96 -19.42
CA THR A 332 -16.31 -11.19 -18.60
C THR A 332 -16.90 -9.94 -17.92
N SER A 333 -16.21 -8.81 -17.97
CA SER A 333 -16.61 -7.54 -17.34
C SER A 333 -17.07 -6.51 -18.37
N VAL A 334 -16.39 -6.39 -19.52
CA VAL A 334 -16.72 -5.42 -20.57
C VAL A 334 -18.17 -5.55 -21.10
N PRO A 335 -18.74 -6.76 -21.30
CA PRO A 335 -20.14 -6.90 -21.70
C PRO A 335 -21.12 -6.34 -20.64
N LYS A 336 -20.75 -6.43 -19.36
CA LYS A 336 -21.57 -5.89 -18.24
C LYS A 336 -21.50 -4.36 -18.21
N LEU A 337 -20.33 -3.77 -18.46
CA LEU A 337 -20.17 -2.32 -18.61
C LEU A 337 -20.94 -1.79 -19.83
N ALA A 338 -20.97 -2.54 -20.94
CA ALA A 338 -21.79 -2.21 -22.11
C ALA A 338 -23.30 -2.27 -21.79
N ALA A 339 -23.73 -3.29 -21.04
CA ALA A 339 -25.10 -3.38 -20.53
C ALA A 339 -25.45 -2.25 -19.54
N ASP A 340 -24.51 -1.83 -18.68
CA ASP A 340 -24.73 -0.73 -17.73
C ASP A 340 -24.79 0.64 -18.42
N TYR A 341 -24.03 0.85 -19.50
CA TYR A 341 -24.20 2.00 -20.41
C TYR A 341 -25.56 1.97 -21.13
N LYS A 342 -25.95 0.83 -21.73
CA LYS A 342 -27.27 0.62 -22.36
C LYS A 342 -28.43 0.89 -21.38
N ASN A 343 -28.27 0.52 -20.12
CA ASN A 343 -29.21 0.79 -19.03
C ASN A 343 -29.04 2.19 -18.37
N LYS A 344 -28.28 3.10 -18.99
CA LYS A 344 -28.05 4.50 -18.56
C LYS A 344 -27.49 4.67 -17.14
N LYS A 345 -26.80 3.66 -16.60
CA LYS A 345 -26.03 3.77 -15.35
C LYS A 345 -24.68 4.46 -15.57
N LEU A 346 -24.16 4.39 -16.80
CA LEU A 346 -22.90 4.98 -17.24
C LEU A 346 -23.17 5.95 -18.40
N ASP A 347 -22.38 7.02 -18.49
CA ASP A 347 -22.49 8.04 -19.54
C ASP A 347 -21.19 8.09 -20.37
N LEU A 348 -21.11 7.23 -21.40
CA LEU A 348 -19.96 7.19 -22.31
C LEU A 348 -20.01 8.32 -23.36
N ASP A 349 -21.20 8.83 -23.67
CA ASP A 349 -21.37 9.97 -24.58
C ASP A 349 -20.72 11.24 -24.00
N ALA A 350 -20.81 11.44 -22.68
CA ALA A 350 -20.09 12.48 -21.96
C ALA A 350 -18.57 12.25 -21.81
N LEU A 351 -17.97 11.28 -22.51
CA LEU A 351 -16.52 11.18 -22.69
C LEU A 351 -16.08 11.46 -24.13
N VAL A 352 -16.97 11.31 -25.12
CA VAL A 352 -16.72 11.75 -26.50
C VAL A 352 -16.66 13.29 -26.54
N SER A 353 -15.76 13.83 -27.38
CA SER A 353 -15.64 15.28 -27.63
C SER A 353 -15.58 15.62 -29.12
N HIS A 354 -14.98 14.73 -29.92
CA HIS A 354 -14.89 14.85 -31.37
C HIS A 354 -15.19 13.48 -31.99
N THR A 355 -15.78 13.46 -33.18
CA THR A 355 -15.90 12.27 -34.03
C THR A 355 -15.32 12.65 -35.38
N LEU A 356 -14.31 11.91 -35.84
CA LEU A 356 -13.56 12.19 -37.07
C LEU A 356 -13.60 10.97 -38.00
N PRO A 357 -13.59 11.17 -39.33
CA PRO A 357 -13.40 10.08 -40.26
C PRO A 357 -11.97 9.52 -40.16
N PHE A 358 -11.81 8.23 -40.43
CA PHE A 358 -10.57 7.48 -40.14
C PHE A 358 -9.31 8.00 -40.86
N ASP A 359 -9.46 8.62 -42.02
CA ASP A 359 -8.37 9.28 -42.75
C ASP A 359 -7.82 10.53 -42.06
N LYS A 360 -8.54 11.08 -41.06
CA LYS A 360 -8.09 12.17 -40.18
C LYS A 360 -7.45 11.68 -38.87
N VAL A 361 -6.95 10.45 -38.80
CA VAL A 361 -6.29 9.90 -37.59
C VAL A 361 -5.18 10.81 -37.04
N ASN A 362 -4.35 11.43 -37.89
CA ASN A 362 -3.29 12.34 -37.44
C ASN A 362 -3.86 13.63 -36.80
N GLU A 363 -4.97 14.15 -37.32
CA GLU A 363 -5.69 15.30 -36.73
C GLU A 363 -6.26 14.95 -35.35
N ALA A 364 -6.64 13.69 -35.11
CA ALA A 364 -7.03 13.21 -33.79
C ALA A 364 -5.84 13.21 -32.80
N PHE A 365 -4.63 12.83 -33.25
CA PHE A 365 -3.41 12.99 -32.45
C PHE A 365 -3.12 14.47 -32.15
N ASP A 366 -3.24 15.36 -33.14
CA ASP A 366 -3.02 16.80 -32.95
C ASP A 366 -4.01 17.42 -31.95
N LEU A 367 -5.30 17.03 -31.99
CA LEU A 367 -6.31 17.43 -31.01
C LEU A 367 -6.01 16.91 -29.60
N MET A 368 -5.47 15.69 -29.50
CA MET A 368 -5.05 15.09 -28.23
C MET A 368 -3.85 15.85 -27.64
N TYR A 369 -2.80 16.13 -28.43
CA TYR A 369 -1.63 16.90 -28.00
C TYR A 369 -1.97 18.35 -27.63
N GLN A 370 -2.96 18.97 -28.29
CA GLN A 370 -3.46 20.30 -27.95
C GLN A 370 -4.30 20.33 -26.66
N GLY A 371 -4.73 19.18 -26.12
CA GLY A 371 -5.50 19.10 -24.89
C GLY A 371 -6.89 19.77 -24.93
N LYS A 372 -7.42 20.03 -26.13
CA LYS A 372 -8.69 20.76 -26.41
C LYS A 372 -9.95 19.92 -26.22
N SER A 373 -9.83 18.77 -25.60
CA SER A 373 -10.96 17.92 -25.25
C SER A 373 -11.40 18.20 -23.80
N VAL A 374 -12.71 18.54 -23.63
CA VAL A 374 -13.58 18.22 -22.46
C VAL A 374 -14.05 19.30 -21.37
N GLY A 375 -14.37 20.60 -21.68
CA GLY A 375 -15.35 21.66 -21.08
C GLY A 375 -15.43 22.16 -19.56
N VAL A 376 -15.82 23.46 -19.14
CA VAL A 376 -15.77 24.34 -17.81
C VAL A 376 -17.03 24.77 -16.83
N SER A 377 -17.01 24.86 -15.42
CA SER A 377 -17.74 25.79 -14.37
C SER A 377 -18.55 25.32 -13.02
N PHE A 378 -18.54 26.00 -11.78
CA PHE A 378 -18.87 25.53 -10.30
C PHE A 378 -19.79 26.40 -9.30
N ARG A 379 -19.86 26.43 -7.89
CA ARG A 379 -19.19 25.97 -6.55
C ARG A 379 -20.13 26.25 -5.24
N ARG A 380 -19.98 26.19 -3.85
CA ARG A 380 -19.17 25.74 -2.58
C ARG A 380 -19.95 26.07 -1.20
N GLN A 381 -19.67 26.00 0.16
CA GLN A 381 -18.81 25.45 1.35
C GLN A 381 -19.52 25.80 2.77
N HIS A 382 -19.20 25.72 4.14
CA HIS A 382 -18.23 25.35 5.30
C HIS A 382 -18.97 25.51 6.74
N LEU A 383 -18.63 25.44 8.10
CA LEU A 383 -17.62 25.04 9.23
C LEU A 383 -18.26 25.29 10.71
N ALA A 384 -17.82 25.14 12.04
CA ALA A 384 -16.73 24.60 12.98
C ALA A 384 -17.07 24.60 14.58
N PRO A 385 -16.31 23.97 15.58
CA PRO A 385 -16.63 23.80 17.09
C PRO A 385 -15.51 23.90 18.26
N ASN A 386 -15.78 23.68 19.61
CA ASN A 386 -14.88 23.71 20.89
C ASN A 386 -15.57 23.13 22.24
N MET A 387 -15.16 22.94 23.57
CA MET A 387 -14.01 22.88 24.63
C MET A 387 -14.57 22.36 26.06
N GLY A 388 -14.02 22.12 27.33
CA GLY A 388 -12.72 22.07 28.16
C GLY A 388 -12.85 21.86 29.78
N HIS A 389 -11.75 21.67 30.61
CA HIS A 389 -11.49 21.78 32.15
C HIS A 389 -11.17 20.62 33.22
N ASP A 390 -10.76 20.93 34.52
CA ASP A 390 -9.65 20.38 35.46
C ASP A 390 -9.96 19.54 36.80
N GLY A 391 -9.14 19.22 37.89
CA GLY A 391 -7.73 19.49 38.44
C GLY A 391 -7.10 18.48 39.54
N THR A 392 -5.75 18.40 39.86
CA THR A 392 -4.95 17.90 41.11
C THR A 392 -3.52 17.19 40.97
N GLU A 393 -2.61 17.16 42.03
CA GLU A 393 -1.11 16.86 41.99
C GLU A 393 -0.32 16.21 43.23
N ARG A 394 0.89 15.55 43.05
CA ARG A 394 2.12 15.35 43.93
C ARG A 394 3.43 14.68 43.31
N VAL A 395 4.68 15.11 43.63
CA VAL A 395 6.03 14.61 43.14
C VAL A 395 6.62 13.33 43.83
N ILE A 396 7.48 12.53 43.16
CA ILE A 396 8.27 11.36 43.67
C ILE A 396 9.74 11.27 43.14
N ARG A 397 10.52 10.24 43.56
CA ARG A 397 11.88 9.88 43.06
C ARG A 397 12.03 8.39 42.72
N CYS A 398 12.86 8.04 41.74
CA CYS A 398 13.19 6.66 41.36
C CYS A 398 14.45 6.53 40.47
N ARG A 399 14.80 5.32 39.99
CA ARG A 399 15.88 5.12 39.01
C ARG A 399 15.39 5.22 37.55
N ALA A 400 16.26 5.71 36.66
CA ALA A 400 16.06 5.65 35.22
C ALA A 400 17.37 5.43 34.44
N ALA A 401 17.26 4.92 33.21
CA ALA A 401 18.36 4.85 32.26
C ALA A 401 18.34 6.07 31.33
N ILE A 402 19.25 7.02 31.56
CA ILE A 402 19.38 8.27 30.82
C ILE A 402 20.47 8.13 29.74
N VAL A 403 20.18 8.60 28.52
CA VAL A 403 21.23 8.93 27.54
C VAL A 403 21.53 10.41 27.63
N TRP A 404 22.78 10.76 27.94
CA TRP A 404 23.17 12.16 28.21
C TRP A 404 23.56 12.99 26.98
N LYS A 405 23.88 12.34 25.85
CA LYS A 405 24.30 12.98 24.58
C LYS A 405 24.12 12.02 23.39
N PRO A 406 24.03 12.52 22.14
CA PRO A 406 23.98 11.68 20.93
C PRO A 406 25.10 10.62 20.89
N GLY A 407 24.73 9.37 20.58
CA GLY A 407 25.66 8.23 20.53
C GLY A 407 26.29 7.84 21.87
N GLY A 408 25.77 8.32 23.01
CA GLY A 408 26.17 7.88 24.34
C GLY A 408 25.58 6.51 24.73
N SER A 409 26.20 5.84 25.70
CA SER A 409 25.61 4.71 26.41
C SER A 409 24.56 5.18 27.44
N PHE A 410 23.75 4.24 27.94
CA PHE A 410 22.85 4.52 29.06
C PHE A 410 23.63 4.70 30.37
N SER A 411 23.26 5.72 31.15
CA SER A 411 23.67 5.92 32.55
C SER A 411 22.48 5.62 33.45
N ILE A 412 22.66 4.81 34.51
CA ILE A 412 21.63 4.59 35.52
C ILE A 412 21.75 5.70 36.57
N GLU A 413 20.67 6.47 36.74
CA GLU A 413 20.65 7.71 37.51
C GLU A 413 19.42 7.76 38.43
N GLU A 414 19.51 8.46 39.56
CA GLU A 414 18.31 8.87 40.33
C GLU A 414 17.65 10.06 39.63
N VAL A 415 16.32 9.97 39.44
CA VAL A 415 15.49 10.99 38.81
C VAL A 415 14.32 11.37 39.69
N GLU A 416 13.98 12.66 39.69
CA GLU A 416 12.75 13.19 40.24
C GLU A 416 11.66 13.09 39.16
N VAL A 417 10.52 12.49 39.54
CA VAL A 417 9.35 12.34 38.66
C VAL A 417 8.22 13.18 39.22
N ALA A 418 7.84 14.20 38.46
CA ALA A 418 6.74 15.09 38.74
C ALA A 418 5.39 14.34 38.86
N PRO A 419 4.34 14.99 39.40
CA PRO A 419 3.00 14.45 39.30
C PRO A 419 2.47 14.35 37.87
N PRO A 420 1.46 13.50 37.67
CA PRO A 420 0.51 13.74 36.58
C PRO A 420 -0.27 15.04 36.83
N LYS A 421 -0.39 15.87 35.80
CA LYS A 421 -1.33 17.01 35.73
C LYS A 421 -2.62 16.62 34.96
N ALA A 422 -3.33 17.63 34.47
CA ALA A 422 -4.33 17.57 33.41
C ALA A 422 -4.26 16.37 32.46
N LYS A 423 -5.18 15.42 32.62
CA LYS A 423 -5.31 14.22 31.79
C LYS A 423 -4.08 13.32 31.77
N GLU A 424 -3.21 13.39 32.78
CA GLU A 424 -2.01 12.55 32.89
C GLU A 424 -2.16 11.44 33.95
N VAL A 425 -1.35 10.41 33.80
CA VAL A 425 -1.33 9.19 34.61
C VAL A 425 0.13 8.89 34.93
N ARG A 426 0.45 8.67 36.21
CA ARG A 426 1.78 8.16 36.62
C ARG A 426 1.72 6.65 36.81
N ILE A 427 2.57 5.95 36.09
CA ILE A 427 2.63 4.49 36.04
C ILE A 427 3.92 4.06 36.72
N LYS A 428 3.82 3.13 37.67
CA LYS A 428 4.96 2.34 38.15
C LYS A 428 5.24 1.24 37.13
N MET A 429 6.41 1.28 36.50
CA MET A 429 6.81 0.29 35.50
C MET A 429 7.18 -1.05 36.14
N VAL A 430 6.82 -2.13 35.46
CA VAL A 430 7.13 -3.51 35.89
C VAL A 430 8.02 -4.21 34.86
N ALA A 431 7.69 -4.10 33.57
CA ALA A 431 8.49 -4.65 32.48
C ALA A 431 8.55 -3.70 31.27
N THR A 432 9.67 -3.72 30.55
CA THR A 432 9.90 -2.90 29.36
C THR A 432 10.81 -3.61 28.34
N ALA A 433 10.54 -3.49 27.03
CA ALA A 433 11.38 -4.07 25.98
C ALA A 433 12.42 -3.07 25.46
N LEU A 434 13.59 -3.59 25.06
CA LEU A 434 14.50 -2.86 24.17
C LEU A 434 14.16 -3.24 22.73
N CYS A 435 13.75 -2.26 21.92
CA CYS A 435 13.29 -2.49 20.55
C CYS A 435 14.32 -2.02 19.51
N GLY A 436 14.10 -2.42 18.24
CA GLY A 436 14.92 -1.95 17.11
C GLY A 436 14.86 -0.44 16.90
N THR A 437 13.81 0.22 17.38
CA THR A 437 13.63 1.68 17.39
C THR A 437 14.73 2.37 18.19
N GLU A 438 14.89 2.04 19.47
CA GLU A 438 15.97 2.58 20.32
C GLU A 438 17.35 2.31 19.71
N MET A 439 17.57 1.11 19.16
CA MET A 439 18.84 0.74 18.53
C MET A 439 19.18 1.56 17.28
N LYS A 440 18.19 2.15 16.60
CA LYS A 440 18.40 3.11 15.50
C LYS A 440 18.65 4.51 16.04
N MET A 441 17.84 4.95 17.01
CA MET A 441 17.96 6.26 17.66
C MET A 441 19.31 6.45 18.40
N LEU A 442 19.91 5.37 18.91
CA LEU A 442 21.26 5.35 19.51
C LEU A 442 22.41 5.34 18.49
N LYS A 443 22.16 4.88 17.26
CA LYS A 443 23.18 4.81 16.19
C LYS A 443 23.28 6.11 15.39
N ASP A 444 22.17 6.79 15.18
CA ASP A 444 22.12 7.99 14.36
C ASP A 444 22.65 9.21 15.13
N LYS A 445 23.80 9.73 14.66
CA LYS A 445 24.46 10.92 15.23
C LYS A 445 23.97 12.23 14.60
N ASN A 446 23.14 12.16 13.56
CA ASN A 446 22.75 13.28 12.71
C ASN A 446 21.28 13.72 12.94
N LEU A 447 20.54 13.10 13.87
CA LEU A 447 19.19 13.51 14.24
C LEU A 447 19.20 14.84 15.02
N GLN A 448 19.24 15.95 14.28
CA GLN A 448 19.26 17.34 14.79
C GLN A 448 18.03 17.72 15.65
N HIS A 449 17.04 16.85 15.78
CA HIS A 449 15.79 17.07 16.49
C HIS A 449 15.66 16.30 17.82
N GLN A 450 16.61 15.42 18.17
CA GLN A 450 16.59 14.75 19.46
C GLN A 450 17.09 15.69 20.57
N HIS A 451 16.24 15.94 21.56
CA HIS A 451 16.60 16.69 22.76
C HIS A 451 17.29 15.78 23.79
N TYR A 452 18.36 16.27 24.42
CA TYR A 452 19.17 15.55 25.41
C TYR A 452 19.31 16.38 26.71
N PRO A 453 19.41 15.76 27.90
CA PRO A 453 19.41 14.31 28.17
C PRO A 453 18.00 13.69 28.03
N ILE A 454 17.90 12.39 27.72
CA ILE A 454 16.62 11.71 27.43
C ILE A 454 16.51 10.35 28.14
N ILE A 455 15.31 10.00 28.60
CA ILE A 455 14.97 8.63 29.04
C ILE A 455 14.26 7.93 27.88
N MET A 456 14.87 6.89 27.32
CA MET A 456 14.32 6.12 26.20
C MET A 456 13.33 5.03 26.68
N GLY A 457 12.92 4.15 25.76
CA GLY A 457 11.98 3.08 26.00
C GLY A 457 10.57 3.50 25.63
N HIS A 458 9.95 2.76 24.72
CA HIS A 458 8.55 2.94 24.33
C HIS A 458 7.69 1.67 24.43
N GLU A 459 8.29 0.53 24.80
CA GLU A 459 7.59 -0.74 25.01
C GLU A 459 7.50 -1.05 26.50
N GLY A 460 6.31 -1.08 27.10
CA GLY A 460 6.21 -1.42 28.53
C GLY A 460 4.81 -1.63 29.11
N ALA A 461 4.80 -2.26 30.29
CA ALA A 461 3.61 -2.47 31.10
C ALA A 461 3.88 -2.20 32.58
N GLY A 462 2.84 -1.80 33.31
CA GLY A 462 2.96 -1.36 34.69
C GLY A 462 1.64 -1.30 35.45
N ILE A 463 1.66 -0.61 36.58
CA ILE A 463 0.52 -0.39 37.47
C ILE A 463 0.38 1.12 37.67
N VAL A 464 -0.84 1.66 37.53
CA VAL A 464 -1.10 3.08 37.81
C VAL A 464 -0.85 3.35 39.30
N GLU A 465 0.03 4.29 39.61
CA GLU A 465 0.33 4.73 40.97
C GLU A 465 -0.51 5.96 41.34
N SER A 466 -0.67 6.91 40.42
CA SER A 466 -1.54 8.07 40.59
C SER A 466 -2.11 8.54 39.25
N VAL A 467 -3.22 9.26 39.31
CA VAL A 467 -3.86 9.94 38.18
C VAL A 467 -3.99 11.41 38.52
N GLY A 468 -3.87 12.27 37.51
CA GLY A 468 -4.22 13.68 37.63
C GLY A 468 -5.71 13.91 37.42
N GLU A 469 -6.15 15.10 37.79
CA GLU A 469 -7.05 15.94 37.01
C GLU A 469 -7.78 15.27 35.82
N GLY A 470 -9.10 15.12 35.95
CA GLY A 470 -10.00 14.80 34.84
C GLY A 470 -9.79 13.44 34.18
N VAL A 471 -8.81 12.63 34.59
CA VAL A 471 -8.64 11.26 34.11
C VAL A 471 -9.85 10.43 34.49
N SER A 472 -10.44 9.76 33.50
CA SER A 472 -11.65 8.94 33.67
C SER A 472 -11.46 7.49 33.22
N THR A 473 -10.36 7.19 32.52
CA THR A 473 -10.15 5.91 31.85
C THR A 473 -9.41 4.85 32.68
N VAL A 474 -8.70 5.27 33.72
CA VAL A 474 -7.93 4.42 34.66
C VAL A 474 -7.94 5.01 36.06
N LYS A 475 -7.61 4.19 37.07
CA LYS A 475 -7.39 4.61 38.46
C LYS A 475 -6.16 3.94 39.07
N ALA A 476 -5.68 4.47 40.20
CA ALA A 476 -4.59 3.85 40.96
C ALA A 476 -4.88 2.36 41.27
N GLY A 477 -3.87 1.52 41.09
CA GLY A 477 -3.95 0.06 41.19
C GLY A 477 -4.34 -0.67 39.90
N ASP A 478 -4.84 0.02 38.86
CA ASP A 478 -5.11 -0.62 37.57
C ASP A 478 -3.81 -1.09 36.89
N LYS A 479 -3.83 -2.31 36.33
CA LYS A 479 -2.79 -2.81 35.42
C LYS A 479 -2.97 -2.18 34.03
N VAL A 480 -1.86 -1.77 33.43
CA VAL A 480 -1.87 -1.00 32.17
C VAL A 480 -0.73 -1.35 31.22
N ILE A 481 -0.99 -1.21 29.91
CA ILE A 481 0.02 -1.12 28.86
C ILE A 481 0.28 0.35 28.55
N ALA A 482 1.56 0.73 28.46
CA ALA A 482 2.00 2.04 27.96
C ALA A 482 1.95 2.05 26.42
N LEU A 483 1.51 3.14 25.80
CA LEU A 483 1.38 3.25 24.34
C LEU A 483 1.98 4.53 23.79
N PHE A 484 2.99 4.37 22.93
CA PHE A 484 3.54 5.47 22.12
C PHE A 484 2.52 6.02 21.11
N LEU A 485 1.55 5.19 20.70
CA LEU A 485 0.45 5.56 19.82
C LEU A 485 -0.82 5.86 20.64
N PRO A 486 -1.20 7.15 20.82
CA PRO A 486 -2.37 7.51 21.61
C PRO A 486 -3.70 7.15 20.92
N GLN A 487 -4.77 7.08 21.71
CA GLN A 487 -6.15 6.96 21.25
C GLN A 487 -7.09 7.79 22.14
N CYS A 488 -7.46 8.99 21.68
CA CYS A 488 -8.36 9.88 22.41
C CYS A 488 -9.86 9.60 22.19
N GLY A 489 -10.24 8.82 21.18
CA GLY A 489 -11.65 8.46 20.90
C GLY A 489 -12.50 9.56 20.24
N GLU A 490 -12.03 10.81 20.25
CA GLU A 490 -12.80 12.00 19.85
C GLU A 490 -12.39 12.62 18.49
N CYS A 491 -11.16 12.39 18.02
CA CYS A 491 -10.67 12.98 16.77
C CYS A 491 -11.10 12.17 15.53
N THR A 492 -11.07 12.79 14.36
CA THR A 492 -11.41 12.16 13.06
C THR A 492 -10.71 10.81 12.86
N SER A 493 -9.41 10.75 13.10
CA SER A 493 -8.60 9.52 13.12
C SER A 493 -9.11 8.45 14.09
N CYS A 494 -9.47 8.84 15.33
CA CYS A 494 -9.97 7.88 16.32
C CYS A 494 -11.39 7.39 16.00
N LEU A 495 -12.20 8.20 15.29
CA LEU A 495 -13.56 7.84 14.88
C LEU A 495 -13.59 7.01 13.59
N ASN A 496 -12.69 7.27 12.64
CA ASN A 496 -12.54 6.51 11.40
C ASN A 496 -12.13 5.05 11.71
N SER A 497 -12.86 4.06 11.21
CA SER A 497 -12.58 2.63 11.43
C SER A 497 -11.42 2.08 10.58
N ALA A 498 -10.97 2.83 9.56
CA ALA A 498 -9.85 2.47 8.70
C ALA A 498 -8.49 3.04 9.16
N ASP A 499 -8.48 3.94 10.15
CA ASP A 499 -7.27 4.60 10.67
C ASP A 499 -6.91 4.10 12.08
N ASN A 500 -5.64 4.22 12.44
CA ASN A 500 -5.14 4.11 13.81
C ASN A 500 -4.25 5.28 14.28
N LEU A 501 -3.85 6.21 13.41
CA LEU A 501 -2.94 7.31 13.75
C LEU A 501 -3.68 8.52 14.35
N CYS A 502 -4.02 8.44 15.64
CA CYS A 502 -4.62 9.56 16.38
C CYS A 502 -3.82 10.87 16.20
N ILE A 503 -4.49 11.95 15.77
CA ILE A 503 -3.84 13.26 15.51
C ILE A 503 -3.02 13.83 16.68
N LYS A 504 -3.31 13.43 17.93
CA LYS A 504 -2.55 13.84 19.12
C LYS A 504 -1.17 13.16 19.23
N PHE A 505 -0.86 12.18 18.36
CA PHE A 505 0.45 11.54 18.24
C PHE A 505 1.59 12.55 18.06
N LYS A 506 1.35 13.64 17.31
CA LYS A 506 2.33 14.72 17.06
C LYS A 506 2.89 15.36 18.34
N GLN A 507 2.19 15.26 19.48
CA GLN A 507 2.73 15.69 20.76
C GLN A 507 4.07 15.00 21.09
N GLY A 508 4.24 13.73 20.70
CA GLY A 508 5.44 12.94 20.95
C GLY A 508 6.69 13.43 20.22
N GLU A 509 6.51 14.21 19.13
CA GLU A 509 7.59 14.82 18.37
C GLU A 509 8.27 15.98 19.15
N THR A 510 7.60 16.52 20.18
CA THR A 510 8.13 17.61 21.02
C THR A 510 9.08 17.12 22.12
N HIS A 511 9.12 15.80 22.39
CA HIS A 511 9.85 15.21 23.53
C HIS A 511 9.44 15.77 24.92
N LEU A 512 8.25 16.37 25.02
CA LEU A 512 7.70 17.07 26.19
C LEU A 512 6.19 16.76 26.34
N MET A 513 5.64 17.00 27.54
CA MET A 513 4.20 16.87 27.78
C MET A 513 3.42 17.99 27.07
N SER A 514 2.09 17.86 27.02
CA SER A 514 1.18 18.80 26.33
C SER A 514 1.15 20.23 26.90
N ASP A 515 1.83 20.49 28.02
CA ASP A 515 2.05 21.83 28.57
C ASP A 515 3.44 22.41 28.22
N GLY A 516 4.21 21.74 27.36
CA GLY A 516 5.56 22.15 26.96
C GLY A 516 6.64 21.89 28.03
N THR A 517 6.35 21.10 29.07
CA THR A 517 7.31 20.80 30.15
C THR A 517 7.62 19.31 30.25
N SER A 518 8.75 18.96 30.88
CA SER A 518 9.03 17.57 31.24
C SER A 518 8.46 17.22 32.60
N ARG A 519 8.24 15.91 32.80
CA ARG A 519 7.92 15.29 34.10
C ARG A 519 9.15 14.68 34.78
N PHE A 520 10.32 14.71 34.14
CA PHE A 520 11.58 14.17 34.68
C PHE A 520 12.60 15.28 34.92
N THR A 521 13.24 15.24 36.10
CA THR A 521 14.39 16.08 36.45
C THR A 521 15.54 15.20 36.97
N CYS A 522 16.76 15.44 36.52
CA CYS A 522 17.97 14.77 37.03
C CYS A 522 19.10 15.80 37.17
N LYS A 523 19.79 15.80 38.31
CA LYS A 523 20.94 16.69 38.60
C LYS A 523 20.62 18.18 38.31
N GLY A 524 19.41 18.61 38.67
CA GLY A 524 18.90 19.97 38.47
C GLY A 524 18.56 20.35 37.02
N LYS A 525 18.51 19.39 36.09
CA LYS A 525 18.18 19.61 34.68
C LYS A 525 16.92 18.83 34.28
N PRO A 526 16.05 19.38 33.41
CA PRO A 526 14.98 18.60 32.81
C PRO A 526 15.56 17.47 31.95
N VAL A 527 14.89 16.33 31.95
CA VAL A 527 15.22 15.16 31.13
C VAL A 527 14.06 14.91 30.18
N TYR A 528 14.33 14.78 28.89
CA TYR A 528 13.33 14.72 27.85
C TYR A 528 12.63 13.35 27.79
N HIS A 529 11.39 13.37 27.27
CA HIS A 529 10.58 12.18 27.05
C HIS A 529 10.89 11.52 25.71
N PHE A 530 10.70 10.21 25.63
CA PHE A 530 10.79 9.43 24.40
C PHE A 530 9.41 8.86 24.09
N GLY A 531 8.83 9.23 22.94
CA GLY A 531 7.53 8.72 22.49
C GLY A 531 6.39 8.87 23.52
N ASN A 532 6.42 9.91 24.36
CA ASN A 532 5.52 10.13 25.50
C ASN A 532 5.34 8.90 26.43
N THR A 533 6.37 8.07 26.54
CA THR A 533 6.35 6.76 27.21
C THR A 533 7.52 6.60 28.17
N SER A 534 8.76 6.81 27.71
CA SER A 534 9.99 6.78 28.53
C SER A 534 10.06 5.60 29.52
N THR A 535 9.78 4.40 29.01
CA THR A 535 9.61 3.19 29.82
C THR A 535 10.90 2.66 30.46
N PHE A 536 12.07 3.26 30.19
CA PHE A 536 13.33 2.95 30.88
C PHE A 536 13.50 3.71 32.21
N SER A 537 12.40 4.06 32.88
CA SER A 537 12.35 4.52 34.27
C SER A 537 11.42 3.65 35.11
N GLU A 538 11.71 3.50 36.41
CA GLU A 538 10.87 2.77 37.37
C GLU A 538 9.47 3.40 37.52
N TYR A 539 9.33 4.70 37.24
CA TYR A 539 8.03 5.38 37.12
C TYR A 539 8.05 6.36 35.94
N THR A 540 6.94 6.42 35.19
CA THR A 540 6.78 7.37 34.07
C THR A 540 5.42 8.09 34.15
N VAL A 541 5.31 9.26 33.53
CA VAL A 541 4.07 10.06 33.46
C VAL A 541 3.68 10.21 32.01
N MET A 542 2.43 9.86 31.69
CA MET A 542 1.89 9.78 30.33
C MET A 542 0.49 10.39 30.27
N ASN A 543 -0.01 10.82 29.11
CA ASN A 543 -1.41 11.23 28.99
C ASN A 543 -2.34 10.00 29.00
N GLU A 544 -3.56 10.08 29.55
CA GLU A 544 -4.48 8.93 29.70
C GLU A 544 -4.83 8.27 28.36
N ILE A 545 -4.81 9.05 27.27
CA ILE A 545 -5.04 8.55 25.90
C ILE A 545 -3.92 7.63 25.41
N SER A 546 -2.76 7.60 26.07
CA SER A 546 -1.62 6.71 25.81
C SER A 546 -1.57 5.52 26.78
N VAL A 547 -2.65 5.25 27.52
CA VAL A 547 -2.72 4.19 28.53
C VAL A 547 -3.88 3.24 28.26
N ALA A 548 -3.57 1.95 28.06
CA ALA A 548 -4.59 0.90 27.90
C ALA A 548 -4.77 0.13 29.20
N LYS A 549 -5.99 0.13 29.72
CA LYS A 549 -6.39 -0.72 30.85
C LYS A 549 -6.46 -2.18 30.41
N ILE A 550 -5.93 -3.08 31.23
CA ILE A 550 -5.93 -4.52 30.98
C ILE A 550 -6.43 -5.31 32.19
N ASP A 551 -6.62 -6.61 32.01
CA ASP A 551 -7.08 -7.53 33.05
C ASP A 551 -6.14 -7.53 34.28
N ALA A 552 -6.72 -7.52 35.49
CA ALA A 552 -5.97 -7.53 36.74
C ALA A 552 -5.14 -8.83 36.94
N ALA A 553 -5.54 -9.94 36.31
CA ALA A 553 -4.79 -11.19 36.30
C ALA A 553 -3.65 -11.23 35.27
N ALA A 554 -3.55 -10.25 34.35
CA ALA A 554 -2.56 -10.30 33.28
C ALA A 554 -1.10 -10.26 33.79
N PRO A 555 -0.20 -11.14 33.33
CA PRO A 555 1.21 -11.14 33.69
C PRO A 555 1.96 -10.04 32.94
N LEU A 556 2.28 -8.93 33.64
CA LEU A 556 2.86 -7.70 33.07
C LEU A 556 4.22 -7.98 32.40
N GLU A 557 4.99 -8.92 32.96
CA GLU A 557 6.26 -9.44 32.47
C GLU A 557 6.17 -10.30 31.20
N LYS A 558 4.96 -10.49 30.65
CA LYS A 558 4.67 -11.13 29.36
C LYS A 558 3.93 -10.20 28.41
N VAL A 559 2.87 -9.56 28.90
CA VAL A 559 1.93 -8.80 28.05
C VAL A 559 2.47 -7.45 27.56
N PHE A 560 3.55 -6.94 28.15
CA PHE A 560 4.21 -5.70 27.72
C PHE A 560 4.64 -5.71 26.24
N LEU A 561 4.89 -6.87 25.61
CA LEU A 561 5.23 -6.96 24.17
C LEU A 561 4.11 -6.46 23.24
N VAL A 562 2.88 -6.37 23.74
CA VAL A 562 1.73 -5.75 23.04
C VAL A 562 1.90 -4.23 22.91
N SER A 563 2.80 -3.60 23.68
CA SER A 563 3.08 -2.16 23.69
C SER A 563 3.68 -1.64 22.38
N CYS A 564 4.47 -2.44 21.64
CA CYS A 564 4.81 -2.16 20.24
C CYS A 564 5.19 -3.42 19.43
N GLY A 565 6.20 -4.19 19.86
CA GLY A 565 6.86 -5.15 18.99
C GLY A 565 5.95 -6.27 18.45
N PHE A 566 5.13 -6.87 19.31
CA PHE A 566 4.22 -7.95 18.90
C PHE A 566 3.05 -7.45 18.08
N SER A 567 2.34 -6.43 18.60
CA SER A 567 1.16 -5.84 17.95
C SER A 567 1.48 -5.31 16.56
N THR A 568 2.66 -4.70 16.39
CA THR A 568 3.12 -4.18 15.10
C THR A 568 3.32 -5.29 14.07
N GLY A 569 4.05 -6.36 14.40
CA GLY A 569 4.28 -7.45 13.45
C GLY A 569 3.01 -8.26 13.17
N TYR A 570 2.31 -8.69 14.23
CA TYR A 570 1.10 -9.51 14.13
C TYR A 570 -0.04 -8.77 13.44
N GLY A 571 -0.27 -7.50 13.79
CA GLY A 571 -1.24 -6.62 13.13
C GLY A 571 -0.83 -6.22 11.72
N GLY A 572 0.47 -6.11 11.43
CA GLY A 572 0.99 -5.88 10.08
C GLY A 572 0.50 -6.93 9.09
N ALA A 573 0.50 -8.22 9.50
CA ALA A 573 -0.08 -9.30 8.72
C ALA A 573 -1.63 -9.31 8.71
N ILE A 574 -2.25 -9.23 9.89
CA ILE A 574 -3.71 -9.42 10.06
C ILE A 574 -4.54 -8.22 9.56
N ASN A 575 -4.14 -7.00 9.89
CA ASN A 575 -4.91 -5.78 9.64
C ASN A 575 -4.40 -4.98 8.42
N THR A 576 -3.08 -4.79 8.29
CA THR A 576 -2.51 -3.93 7.24
C THR A 576 -2.38 -4.66 5.91
N ALA A 577 -1.68 -5.80 5.88
CA ALA A 577 -1.63 -6.67 4.71
C ALA A 577 -3.00 -7.27 4.41
N LYS A 578 -3.68 -7.78 5.45
CA LYS A 578 -4.87 -8.65 5.37
C LYS A 578 -4.53 -9.95 4.64
N VAL A 579 -3.52 -10.65 5.16
CA VAL A 579 -3.07 -11.96 4.65
C VAL A 579 -4.26 -12.92 4.55
N THR A 580 -4.34 -13.65 3.44
CA THR A 580 -5.46 -14.56 3.14
C THR A 580 -5.07 -16.03 3.36
N PRO A 581 -6.04 -16.91 3.70
CA PRO A 581 -5.79 -18.34 3.77
C PRO A 581 -5.27 -18.90 2.45
N GLY A 582 -4.27 -19.79 2.51
CA GLY A 582 -3.64 -20.38 1.33
C GLY A 582 -2.54 -19.52 0.69
N SER A 583 -2.19 -18.37 1.27
CA SER A 583 -1.18 -17.48 0.69
C SER A 583 0.27 -17.86 0.97
N THR A 584 1.15 -17.37 0.08
CA THR A 584 2.61 -17.37 0.27
C THR A 584 3.08 -16.00 0.76
N CYS A 585 3.84 -15.97 1.86
CA CYS A 585 4.39 -14.77 2.47
C CYS A 585 5.93 -14.81 2.52
N ALA A 586 6.61 -13.66 2.36
CA ALA A 586 8.03 -13.50 2.72
C ALA A 586 8.22 -12.46 3.83
N VAL A 587 9.09 -12.74 4.79
CA VAL A 587 9.37 -11.87 5.95
C VAL A 587 10.86 -11.57 6.02
N PHE A 588 11.25 -10.32 5.76
CA PHE A 588 12.63 -9.86 5.75
C PHE A 588 13.00 -9.25 7.11
N GLY A 589 13.93 -9.91 7.82
CA GLY A 589 14.36 -9.58 9.17
C GLY A 589 13.61 -10.37 10.25
N LEU A 590 14.34 -11.22 10.97
CA LEU A 590 13.80 -12.17 11.96
C LEU A 590 14.09 -11.78 13.41
N GLY A 591 14.04 -10.47 13.69
CA GLY A 591 13.89 -9.96 15.06
C GLY A 591 12.44 -10.14 15.56
N GLY A 592 12.16 -9.75 16.80
CA GLY A 592 10.85 -9.96 17.46
C GLY A 592 9.63 -9.52 16.65
N VAL A 593 9.72 -8.37 15.97
CA VAL A 593 8.64 -7.88 15.11
C VAL A 593 8.43 -8.81 13.91
N GLY A 594 9.50 -9.32 13.29
CA GLY A 594 9.42 -10.26 12.17
C GLY A 594 8.94 -11.66 12.57
N LEU A 595 9.34 -12.15 13.75
CA LEU A 595 8.74 -13.34 14.35
C LEU A 595 7.23 -13.14 14.60
N SER A 596 6.83 -11.95 15.02
CA SER A 596 5.42 -11.59 15.23
C SER A 596 4.63 -11.48 13.90
N VAL A 597 5.27 -11.03 12.81
CA VAL A 597 4.71 -11.13 11.45
C VAL A 597 4.48 -12.59 11.07
N ILE A 598 5.45 -13.48 11.28
CA ILE A 598 5.32 -14.92 10.99
C ILE A 598 4.13 -15.52 11.76
N MET A 599 3.98 -15.19 13.04
CA MET A 599 2.82 -15.59 13.85
C MET A 599 1.50 -15.06 13.27
N GLY A 600 1.48 -13.80 12.80
CA GLY A 600 0.31 -13.19 12.16
C GLY A 600 -0.06 -13.86 10.83
N CYS A 601 0.92 -14.15 9.96
CA CYS A 601 0.71 -14.87 8.70
C CYS A 601 0.17 -16.29 8.94
N LYS A 602 0.70 -16.99 9.95
CA LYS A 602 0.21 -18.33 10.35
C LYS A 602 -1.21 -18.28 10.93
N ALA A 603 -1.52 -17.28 11.77
CA ALA A 603 -2.87 -17.06 12.28
C ALA A 603 -3.88 -16.67 11.18
N ALA A 604 -3.42 -16.02 10.11
CA ALA A 604 -4.21 -15.72 8.91
C ALA A 604 -4.41 -16.92 7.97
N GLY A 605 -3.75 -18.06 8.24
CA GLY A 605 -3.84 -19.27 7.41
C GLY A 605 -2.95 -19.26 6.16
N ALA A 606 -1.88 -18.46 6.13
CA ALA A 606 -0.86 -18.57 5.08
C ALA A 606 -0.22 -19.97 5.09
N THR A 607 -0.19 -20.64 3.95
CA THR A 607 0.30 -22.02 3.81
C THR A 607 1.79 -22.12 3.53
N ARG A 608 2.44 -21.00 3.16
CA ARG A 608 3.89 -20.90 2.94
C ARG A 608 4.41 -19.59 3.51
N ILE A 609 5.38 -19.65 4.41
CA ILE A 609 5.92 -18.49 5.12
C ILE A 609 7.45 -18.57 5.08
N ILE A 610 8.03 -17.77 4.19
CA ILE A 610 9.46 -17.75 3.87
C ILE A 610 10.14 -16.71 4.77
N ALA A 611 10.99 -17.19 5.67
CA ALA A 611 11.74 -16.35 6.62
C ALA A 611 13.11 -15.96 6.03
N VAL A 612 13.43 -14.66 5.93
CA VAL A 612 14.64 -14.16 5.27
C VAL A 612 15.48 -13.33 6.25
N ASP A 613 16.69 -13.79 6.58
CA ASP A 613 17.65 -13.06 7.44
C ASP A 613 19.09 -13.52 7.14
N ILE A 614 20.05 -12.61 7.35
CA ILE A 614 21.48 -12.92 7.19
C ILE A 614 22.06 -13.73 8.37
N ASN A 615 21.40 -13.76 9.53
CA ASN A 615 21.78 -14.66 10.62
C ASN A 615 20.93 -15.95 10.62
N LYS A 616 21.58 -17.07 10.27
CA LYS A 616 20.98 -18.41 10.27
C LYS A 616 20.60 -18.92 11.66
N ASP A 617 21.21 -18.40 12.74
CA ASP A 617 20.86 -18.76 14.13
C ASP A 617 19.37 -18.52 14.43
N LYS A 618 18.74 -17.57 13.71
CA LYS A 618 17.33 -17.20 13.91
C LYS A 618 16.35 -18.20 13.27
N PHE A 619 16.81 -19.10 12.41
CA PHE A 619 15.95 -19.93 11.56
C PHE A 619 15.17 -20.99 12.34
N GLU A 620 15.76 -21.55 13.40
CA GLU A 620 15.08 -22.50 14.28
C GLU A 620 13.85 -21.84 14.93
N LYS A 621 14.03 -20.64 15.51
CA LYS A 621 12.93 -19.91 16.14
C LYS A 621 11.87 -19.44 15.15
N ALA A 622 12.28 -19.02 13.94
CA ALA A 622 11.36 -18.68 12.88
C ALA A 622 10.42 -19.86 12.54
N LYS A 623 10.97 -21.09 12.45
CA LYS A 623 10.18 -22.31 12.24
C LYS A 623 9.26 -22.64 13.42
N GLU A 624 9.76 -22.54 14.65
CA GLU A 624 8.97 -22.75 15.88
C GLU A 624 7.70 -21.87 15.87
N VAL A 625 7.84 -20.58 15.59
CA VAL A 625 6.69 -19.66 15.58
C VAL A 625 5.81 -19.82 14.34
N GLY A 626 6.36 -20.18 13.17
CA GLY A 626 5.52 -20.56 12.02
C GLY A 626 6.12 -20.58 10.61
N ALA A 627 7.40 -20.30 10.40
CA ALA A 627 8.01 -20.31 9.07
C ALA A 627 8.04 -21.73 8.47
N THR A 628 7.69 -21.86 7.20
CA THR A 628 7.80 -23.13 6.46
C THR A 628 9.24 -23.40 6.00
N GLU A 629 9.96 -22.34 5.65
CA GLU A 629 11.34 -22.38 5.19
C GLU A 629 12.09 -21.11 5.59
N CYS A 630 13.42 -21.16 5.55
CA CYS A 630 14.27 -20.02 5.90
C CYS A 630 15.43 -19.90 4.90
N ILE A 631 15.77 -18.66 4.52
CA ILE A 631 16.72 -18.34 3.46
C ILE A 631 17.68 -17.26 3.95
N ASN A 632 18.99 -17.46 3.76
CA ASN A 632 19.97 -16.39 3.89
C ASN A 632 20.26 -15.82 2.49
N PRO A 633 20.06 -14.52 2.22
CA PRO A 633 20.44 -13.90 0.95
C PRO A 633 21.91 -14.11 0.55
N GLN A 634 22.81 -14.33 1.51
CA GLN A 634 24.24 -14.56 1.28
C GLN A 634 24.58 -15.96 0.77
N ASP A 635 23.60 -16.89 0.71
CA ASP A 635 23.79 -18.23 0.15
C ASP A 635 23.64 -18.26 -1.40
N TYR A 636 23.43 -17.11 -2.05
CA TYR A 636 23.09 -17.00 -3.47
C TYR A 636 23.87 -15.89 -4.17
N GLU A 637 24.24 -16.12 -5.44
CA GLU A 637 24.85 -15.10 -6.32
C GLU A 637 23.81 -14.16 -6.93
N LYS A 638 22.55 -14.62 -7.07
CA LYS A 638 21.43 -13.82 -7.58
C LYS A 638 20.86 -12.89 -6.50
N PRO A 639 20.28 -11.74 -6.88
CA PRO A 639 19.47 -10.93 -5.97
C PRO A 639 18.33 -11.74 -5.32
N ILE A 640 18.05 -11.51 -4.04
CA ILE A 640 17.08 -12.31 -3.25
C ILE A 640 15.67 -12.33 -3.86
N GLN A 641 15.24 -11.27 -4.55
CA GLN A 641 13.95 -11.24 -5.25
C GLN A 641 13.90 -12.24 -6.42
N GLU A 642 15.01 -12.50 -7.11
CA GLU A 642 15.07 -13.51 -8.17
C GLU A 642 15.06 -14.92 -7.58
N VAL A 643 15.79 -15.14 -6.48
CA VAL A 643 15.77 -16.40 -5.72
C VAL A 643 14.35 -16.71 -5.24
N LEU A 644 13.61 -15.72 -4.74
CA LEU A 644 12.21 -15.87 -4.33
C LEU A 644 11.28 -16.13 -5.53
N PHE A 645 11.54 -15.56 -6.71
CA PHE A 645 10.80 -15.88 -7.93
C PHE A 645 11.08 -17.30 -8.43
N ASP A 646 12.35 -17.74 -8.49
CA ASP A 646 12.73 -19.12 -8.82
C ASP A 646 12.06 -20.14 -7.87
N LEU A 647 11.96 -19.78 -6.58
CA LEU A 647 11.41 -20.62 -5.51
C LEU A 647 9.87 -20.68 -5.44
N THR A 648 9.18 -19.72 -6.07
CA THR A 648 7.69 -19.60 -6.04
C THR A 648 7.02 -19.75 -7.39
N GLY A 649 7.72 -19.41 -8.48
CA GLY A 649 7.24 -19.39 -9.87
C GLY A 649 6.68 -18.04 -10.33
N ASP A 650 6.14 -17.22 -9.42
CA ASP A 650 5.52 -15.92 -9.74
C ASP A 650 5.61 -14.84 -8.64
N GLY A 651 6.44 -15.05 -7.61
CA GLY A 651 6.60 -14.14 -6.48
C GLY A 651 5.67 -14.46 -5.30
N VAL A 652 5.79 -13.70 -4.21
CA VAL A 652 4.97 -13.88 -3.00
C VAL A 652 3.71 -13.01 -2.99
N ASP A 653 2.61 -13.52 -2.43
CA ASP A 653 1.36 -12.75 -2.31
C ASP A 653 1.53 -11.54 -1.38
N PHE A 654 2.31 -11.72 -0.31
CA PHE A 654 2.59 -10.71 0.70
C PHE A 654 4.08 -10.69 1.04
N SER A 655 4.69 -9.51 1.11
CA SER A 655 6.04 -9.35 1.65
C SER A 655 6.06 -8.34 2.80
N PHE A 656 6.95 -8.57 3.77
CA PHE A 656 7.07 -7.76 4.97
C PHE A 656 8.52 -7.35 5.16
N GLU A 657 8.78 -6.04 5.12
CA GLU A 657 10.10 -5.47 5.37
C GLU A 657 10.17 -5.02 6.83
N VAL A 658 11.05 -5.64 7.63
CA VAL A 658 11.09 -5.46 9.09
C VAL A 658 12.50 -5.07 9.60
N ILE A 659 13.49 -4.99 8.71
CA ILE A 659 14.85 -4.51 9.00
C ILE A 659 14.88 -2.97 9.03
N GLY A 660 14.11 -2.34 8.15
CA GLY A 660 14.11 -0.89 7.90
C GLY A 660 15.40 -0.48 7.19
N ASN A 661 15.63 -1.07 6.02
CA ASN A 661 16.73 -0.76 5.10
C ASN A 661 16.15 -0.54 3.68
N PRO A 662 16.55 0.52 2.95
CA PRO A 662 15.98 0.87 1.63
C PRO A 662 16.10 -0.22 0.56
N GLU A 663 17.25 -0.89 0.49
CA GLU A 663 17.52 -1.97 -0.47
C GLU A 663 16.65 -3.19 -0.16
N THR A 664 16.40 -3.45 1.13
CA THR A 664 15.49 -4.50 1.60
C THR A 664 14.03 -4.16 1.27
N VAL A 665 13.62 -2.89 1.34
CA VAL A 665 12.28 -2.45 0.87
C VAL A 665 12.14 -2.67 -0.64
N ALA A 666 13.14 -2.27 -1.42
CA ALA A 666 13.15 -2.49 -2.87
C ALA A 666 13.08 -3.98 -3.22
N ALA A 667 13.88 -4.83 -2.56
CA ALA A 667 13.87 -6.28 -2.73
C ALA A 667 12.52 -6.91 -2.30
N ALA A 668 11.94 -6.48 -1.17
CA ALA A 668 10.65 -6.98 -0.69
C ALA A 668 9.49 -6.62 -1.64
N LEU A 669 9.48 -5.40 -2.19
CA LEU A 669 8.49 -4.99 -3.20
C LEU A 669 8.71 -5.70 -4.54
N ALA A 670 9.97 -5.87 -4.98
CA ALA A 670 10.29 -6.62 -6.19
C ALA A 670 9.93 -8.12 -6.07
N SER A 671 10.01 -8.70 -4.87
CA SER A 671 9.62 -10.08 -4.56
C SER A 671 8.11 -10.32 -4.59
N CYS A 672 7.29 -9.25 -4.52
CA CYS A 672 5.84 -9.38 -4.60
C CYS A 672 5.39 -9.89 -5.97
N HIS A 673 4.38 -10.77 -5.94
CA HIS A 673 3.69 -11.28 -7.12
C HIS A 673 3.20 -10.12 -8.00
N GLU A 674 3.58 -10.13 -9.28
CA GLU A 674 3.49 -8.95 -10.15
C GLU A 674 2.07 -8.37 -10.22
N SER A 675 1.07 -9.24 -10.34
CA SER A 675 -0.29 -8.82 -10.66
C SER A 675 -1.22 -8.44 -9.50
N HIS A 676 -0.77 -8.55 -8.25
CA HIS A 676 -1.59 -8.29 -7.03
C HIS A 676 -0.83 -8.30 -5.68
N GLY A 677 0.49 -8.49 -5.65
CA GLY A 677 1.23 -8.69 -4.41
C GLY A 677 1.33 -7.43 -3.54
N VAL A 678 1.27 -7.60 -2.22
CA VAL A 678 1.24 -6.49 -1.24
C VAL A 678 2.51 -6.49 -0.39
N CYS A 679 3.32 -5.45 -0.54
CA CYS A 679 4.47 -5.19 0.32
C CYS A 679 4.07 -4.31 1.50
N VAL A 680 4.47 -4.67 2.72
CA VAL A 680 4.26 -3.88 3.94
C VAL A 680 5.61 -3.52 4.57
N ILE A 681 5.89 -2.21 4.65
CA ILE A 681 7.02 -1.67 5.42
C ILE A 681 6.61 -1.63 6.89
N ILE A 682 7.40 -2.27 7.73
CA ILE A 682 7.30 -2.25 9.20
C ILE A 682 8.61 -1.72 9.80
N GLY A 683 9.73 -1.98 9.12
CA GLY A 683 11.05 -1.52 9.52
C GLY A 683 11.16 0.01 9.53
N LEU A 684 11.44 0.58 10.71
CA LEU A 684 11.61 2.03 10.89
C LEU A 684 12.74 2.59 10.02
N ILE A 685 12.41 3.40 9.02
CA ILE A 685 13.36 4.13 8.17
C ILE A 685 13.16 5.63 8.42
N ILE A 686 14.25 6.33 8.76
CA ILE A 686 14.26 7.76 9.07
C ILE A 686 15.25 8.44 8.11
N GLY A 687 14.91 9.64 7.61
CA GLY A 687 15.81 10.48 6.81
C GLY A 687 16.12 9.99 5.38
N VAL A 688 15.59 8.84 4.94
CA VAL A 688 15.87 8.27 3.62
C VAL A 688 14.62 8.27 2.73
N GLN A 689 14.81 8.72 1.49
CA GLN A 689 13.83 8.61 0.40
C GLN A 689 13.99 7.27 -0.32
N LEU A 690 12.88 6.58 -0.57
CA LEU A 690 12.80 5.41 -1.43
C LEU A 690 12.50 5.88 -2.85
N ASN A 691 13.39 5.67 -3.81
CA ASN A 691 13.04 5.81 -5.22
C ASN A 691 12.41 4.50 -5.72
N ILE A 692 11.15 4.57 -6.15
CA ILE A 692 10.37 3.40 -6.55
C ILE A 692 9.82 3.63 -7.95
N SER A 693 10.18 2.78 -8.91
CA SER A 693 9.64 2.87 -10.28
C SER A 693 8.11 2.71 -10.28
N GLY A 694 7.40 3.68 -10.85
CA GLY A 694 5.93 3.66 -10.95
C GLY A 694 5.39 2.42 -11.68
N HIS A 695 6.21 1.85 -12.59
CA HIS A 695 5.91 0.63 -13.33
C HIS A 695 5.64 -0.59 -12.43
N LEU A 696 6.22 -0.66 -11.22
CA LEU A 696 5.95 -1.74 -10.26
C LEU A 696 4.48 -1.78 -9.82
N PHE A 697 3.78 -0.65 -9.84
CA PHE A 697 2.38 -0.52 -9.44
C PHE A 697 1.40 -0.72 -10.61
N PHE A 698 1.82 -0.43 -11.85
CA PHE A 698 0.96 -0.59 -13.06
C PHE A 698 0.42 -2.01 -13.21
N SER A 699 1.19 -3.02 -12.81
CA SER A 699 0.77 -4.43 -12.84
C SER A 699 -0.23 -4.82 -11.73
N GLY A 700 -0.42 -3.99 -10.70
CA GLY A 700 -1.38 -4.21 -9.62
C GLY A 700 -0.78 -4.51 -8.25
N ARG A 701 0.54 -4.37 -8.05
CA ARG A 701 1.15 -4.38 -6.70
C ARG A 701 0.64 -3.21 -5.84
N SER A 702 0.71 -3.37 -4.53
CA SER A 702 0.54 -2.29 -3.54
C SER A 702 1.71 -2.22 -2.57
N LEU A 703 2.04 -1.01 -2.12
CA LEU A 703 2.99 -0.75 -1.04
C LEU A 703 2.28 0.01 0.09
N LYS A 704 2.39 -0.53 1.30
CA LYS A 704 1.83 0.01 2.53
C LYS A 704 2.95 0.18 3.56
N GLY A 705 2.76 1.04 4.55
CA GLY A 705 3.46 0.89 5.83
C GLY A 705 2.50 0.49 6.95
N SER A 706 3.03 0.13 8.12
CA SER A 706 2.23 -0.29 9.28
C SER A 706 2.79 0.24 10.60
N VAL A 707 2.26 1.36 11.08
CA VAL A 707 2.43 1.78 12.48
C VAL A 707 1.51 0.97 13.39
N TYR A 708 2.07 0.41 14.47
CA TYR A 708 1.35 -0.37 15.49
C TYR A 708 0.43 -1.47 14.91
N GLY A 709 0.78 -2.01 13.73
CA GLY A 709 0.05 -3.13 13.12
C GLY A 709 -1.37 -2.79 12.68
N GLY A 710 -1.67 -1.51 12.41
CA GLY A 710 -3.03 -1.04 12.12
C GLY A 710 -4.00 -1.17 13.30
N TRP A 711 -3.54 -1.50 14.51
CA TRP A 711 -4.37 -1.50 15.71
C TRP A 711 -4.59 -0.07 16.21
N LYS A 712 -5.81 0.28 16.63
CA LYS A 712 -6.02 1.45 17.48
C LYS A 712 -5.41 1.19 18.85
N GLY A 713 -4.64 2.14 19.37
CA GLY A 713 -3.75 1.94 20.52
C GLY A 713 -4.39 1.20 21.70
N ARG A 714 -5.41 1.79 22.31
CA ARG A 714 -6.00 1.30 23.56
C ARG A 714 -6.86 0.07 23.35
N ASP A 715 -7.76 0.10 22.36
CA ASP A 715 -8.65 -1.03 22.07
C ASP A 715 -7.87 -2.28 21.61
N GLY A 716 -6.87 -2.07 20.75
CA GLY A 716 -6.00 -3.12 20.24
C GLY A 716 -5.15 -3.75 21.33
N ALA A 717 -4.55 -2.94 22.21
CA ALA A 717 -3.78 -3.46 23.33
C ALA A 717 -4.66 -4.30 24.27
N SER A 718 -5.79 -3.79 24.72
CA SER A 718 -6.72 -4.51 25.60
C SER A 718 -7.23 -5.81 24.95
N LYS A 719 -7.54 -5.79 23.64
CA LYS A 719 -7.93 -6.99 22.89
C LYS A 719 -6.80 -8.02 22.80
N LEU A 720 -5.58 -7.62 22.45
CA LEU A 720 -4.46 -8.54 22.30
C LEU A 720 -4.06 -9.16 23.64
N VAL A 721 -4.12 -8.42 24.75
CA VAL A 721 -3.95 -9.02 26.09
C VAL A 721 -5.07 -10.02 26.40
N SER A 722 -6.32 -9.72 26.04
CA SER A 722 -7.44 -10.67 26.19
C SER A 722 -7.24 -11.94 25.36
N ASP A 723 -6.71 -11.81 24.13
CA ASP A 723 -6.38 -12.95 23.26
C ASP A 723 -5.18 -13.78 23.79
N TYR A 724 -4.22 -13.17 24.48
CA TYR A 724 -3.15 -13.88 25.20
C TYR A 724 -3.69 -14.66 26.41
N MET A 725 -4.51 -14.04 27.25
CA MET A 725 -5.15 -14.72 28.39
C MET A 725 -6.05 -15.88 27.94
N ALA A 726 -6.68 -15.75 26.78
CA ALA A 726 -7.44 -16.81 26.11
C ALA A 726 -6.57 -17.82 25.31
N LYS A 727 -5.24 -17.76 25.44
CA LYS A 727 -4.24 -18.64 24.79
C LYS A 727 -4.30 -18.69 23.26
N LYS A 728 -4.85 -17.66 22.60
CA LYS A 728 -4.92 -17.56 21.13
C LYS A 728 -3.60 -17.09 20.51
N ILE A 729 -2.78 -16.39 21.29
CA ILE A 729 -1.43 -15.93 20.92
C ILE A 729 -0.41 -16.37 21.97
N ASN A 730 0.81 -16.68 21.54
CA ASN A 730 1.90 -17.14 22.41
C ASN A 730 3.00 -16.06 22.48
N LEU A 731 2.89 -15.15 23.45
CA LEU A 731 3.92 -14.12 23.69
C LEU A 731 5.19 -14.71 24.32
N ASP A 732 5.07 -15.81 25.06
CA ASP A 732 6.18 -16.49 25.73
C ASP A 732 7.24 -17.00 24.74
N ALA A 733 6.84 -17.42 23.54
CA ALA A 733 7.78 -17.81 22.49
C ALA A 733 8.74 -16.67 22.11
N LEU A 734 8.32 -15.40 22.16
CA LEU A 734 9.16 -14.27 21.77
C LEU A 734 10.17 -13.89 22.87
N ILE A 735 9.94 -14.31 24.11
CA ILE A 735 10.76 -14.01 25.27
C ILE A 735 12.00 -14.90 25.28
N THR A 736 13.16 -14.31 24.95
CA THR A 736 14.44 -15.04 24.97
C THR A 736 15.22 -14.83 26.27
N HIS A 737 15.24 -13.61 26.81
CA HIS A 737 16.08 -13.23 27.96
C HIS A 737 15.43 -12.17 28.84
N THR A 738 15.68 -12.25 30.14
CA THR A 738 15.20 -11.33 31.18
C THR A 738 16.38 -10.69 31.88
N LEU A 739 16.45 -9.35 31.91
CA LEU A 739 17.55 -8.59 32.52
C LEU A 739 17.01 -7.55 33.53
N ASN A 740 17.83 -7.15 34.51
CA ASN A 740 17.55 -5.99 35.36
C ASN A 740 17.94 -4.68 34.63
N LEU A 741 17.34 -3.54 35.01
CA LEU A 741 17.65 -2.22 34.44
C LEU A 741 19.16 -1.91 34.43
N ASP A 742 19.87 -2.31 35.48
CA ASP A 742 21.31 -2.09 35.64
C ASP A 742 22.16 -2.81 34.56
N LYS A 743 21.57 -3.76 33.82
CA LYS A 743 22.14 -4.46 32.66
C LYS A 743 21.64 -3.91 31.30
N ILE A 744 21.03 -2.73 31.23
CA ILE A 744 20.52 -2.19 29.94
C ILE A 744 21.60 -2.02 28.86
N ASN A 745 22.83 -1.66 29.22
CA ASN A 745 23.93 -1.60 28.25
C ASN A 745 24.35 -3.01 27.76
N GLU A 746 24.19 -4.04 28.60
CA GLU A 746 24.35 -5.44 28.18
C GLU A 746 23.29 -5.76 27.11
N ALA A 747 22.01 -5.45 27.38
CA ALA A 747 20.92 -5.63 26.42
C ALA A 747 21.19 -4.96 25.05
N VAL A 748 21.82 -3.78 25.05
CA VAL A 748 22.26 -3.04 23.85
C VAL A 748 23.37 -3.76 23.08
N GLU A 749 24.45 -4.20 23.74
CA GLU A 749 25.53 -4.94 23.05
C GLU A 749 25.03 -6.28 22.52
N LEU A 750 24.19 -6.97 23.30
CA LEU A 750 23.54 -8.20 22.89
C LEU A 750 22.74 -7.97 21.60
N MET A 751 21.83 -6.99 21.57
CA MET A 751 21.10 -6.57 20.36
C MET A 751 22.01 -6.20 19.16
N LYS A 752 23.19 -5.61 19.38
CA LYS A 752 24.16 -5.33 18.30
C LYS A 752 24.76 -6.59 17.69
N THR A 753 25.02 -7.64 18.48
CA THR A 753 25.67 -8.88 18.02
C THR A 753 24.78 -9.79 17.17
N GLY A 754 23.48 -9.51 17.05
CA GLY A 754 22.57 -10.25 16.16
C GLY A 754 22.21 -11.68 16.58
N LYS A 755 22.80 -12.20 17.67
CA LYS A 755 22.46 -13.50 18.32
C LYS A 755 21.13 -13.50 19.09
N TRP A 756 20.23 -12.54 18.81
CA TRP A 756 19.11 -12.13 19.67
C TRP A 756 17.87 -11.80 18.85
N GLN A 757 16.69 -11.97 19.45
CA GLN A 757 15.39 -11.78 18.79
C GLN A 757 14.50 -10.78 19.54
N VAL A 758 14.33 -10.96 20.87
CA VAL A 758 13.78 -9.94 21.78
C VAL A 758 14.55 -9.97 23.09
N THR A 759 14.99 -8.80 23.54
CA THR A 759 15.60 -8.60 24.86
C THR A 759 14.75 -7.61 25.65
N TYR A 760 14.44 -7.93 26.91
CA TYR A 760 13.63 -7.05 27.75
C TYR A 760 14.13 -7.00 29.19
N THR A 761 13.72 -5.93 29.84
CA THR A 761 14.19 -5.45 31.12
C THR A 761 13.03 -5.48 32.11
N ILE A 762 13.21 -6.14 33.25
CA ILE A 762 12.26 -6.14 34.37
C ILE A 762 12.76 -5.18 35.45
N PHE A 763 11.87 -4.33 35.95
CA PHE A 763 12.12 -3.48 37.10
C PHE A 763 11.82 -4.25 38.39
N MET A 764 12.79 -5.00 38.90
CA MET A 764 12.69 -5.65 40.21
C MET A 764 12.81 -4.65 41.38
N SER A 765 11.89 -3.68 41.44
CA SER A 765 11.50 -3.08 42.72
C SER A 765 10.93 -4.20 43.60
N LYS A 766 11.30 -4.25 44.89
CA LYS A 766 10.95 -5.34 45.81
C LYS A 766 9.42 -5.54 45.90
N TYR A 767 8.88 -6.49 45.13
CA TYR A 767 7.44 -6.80 45.08
C TYR A 767 7.11 -8.13 45.78
N LEU A 768 7.77 -8.38 46.91
CA LEU A 768 7.40 -9.42 47.87
C LEU A 768 7.32 -8.78 49.26
N GLY A 769 6.10 -8.45 49.68
CA GLY A 769 5.78 -8.31 51.10
C GLY A 769 5.85 -9.70 51.76
N PRO A 770 6.21 -9.80 53.06
CA PRO A 770 6.53 -11.09 53.66
C PRO A 770 5.26 -11.93 53.93
N ARG A 771 4.96 -12.88 53.04
CA ARG A 771 4.18 -14.10 53.32
C ARG A 771 4.54 -15.23 52.34
N GLU A 772 4.70 -16.43 52.90
CA GLU A 772 4.64 -17.73 52.23
C GLU A 772 5.52 -17.96 50.98
N MET A 773 6.85 -17.95 51.18
CA MET A 773 7.63 -19.04 50.59
C MET A 773 7.37 -20.29 51.43
N HIS A 774 6.58 -21.23 50.90
CA HIS A 774 6.50 -22.58 51.47
C HIS A 774 7.83 -23.32 51.23
N PRO A 775 8.45 -23.93 52.26
CA PRO A 775 9.65 -24.71 52.09
C PRO A 775 9.33 -26.03 51.35
N LEU A 776 10.22 -26.43 50.45
CA LEU A 776 10.19 -27.77 49.86
C LEU A 776 10.41 -28.82 50.96
N CYS A 777 9.58 -29.86 50.97
CA CYS A 777 9.71 -30.96 51.93
C CYS A 777 10.94 -31.83 51.58
N PRO A 778 11.75 -32.25 52.58
CA PRO A 778 12.89 -33.15 52.35
C PRO A 778 12.44 -34.62 52.19
N VAL A 779 13.42 -35.54 52.05
CA VAL A 779 13.28 -36.99 51.82
C VAL A 779 12.86 -37.30 50.37
N THR A 780 13.54 -38.15 49.58
CA THR A 780 14.54 -39.20 49.86
C THR A 780 15.91 -38.99 49.18
N LEU A 781 17.00 -39.35 49.87
CA LEU A 781 18.27 -39.73 49.24
C LEU A 781 18.94 -40.87 50.03
N SER A 782 18.76 -42.11 49.60
CA SER A 782 19.63 -43.25 49.95
C SER A 782 19.29 -44.46 49.07
N MET A 783 20.32 -45.21 48.67
CA MET A 783 20.26 -46.49 47.94
C MET A 783 19.66 -46.42 46.51
N MET A 784 20.18 -47.13 45.51
CA MET A 784 21.24 -48.15 45.51
C MET A 784 22.20 -47.98 44.31
N LEU A 785 23.46 -48.39 44.51
CA LEU A 785 24.32 -48.87 43.43
C LEU A 785 24.09 -50.37 43.22
N THR A 786 24.58 -50.89 42.09
CA THR A 786 24.56 -52.29 41.62
C THR A 786 23.25 -52.80 40.98
N ASN A 787 23.45 -53.43 39.81
CA ASN A 787 22.50 -54.13 38.93
C ASN A 787 21.31 -53.32 38.39
#